data_AF-V8NDG3-F1
#
_entry.id   AF-V8NDG3-F1
#
_cell.length_a   1.000
_cell.length_b   1.000
_cell.length_c   1.000
_cell.angle_alpha   90.00
_cell.angle_beta   90.00
_cell.angle_gamma   90.00
#
_symmetry.space_group_name_H-M   'P 1'
#
loop_
_entity.id
_entity.type
_entity.pdbx_description
1 polymer ?
#
loop_
_entity_poly.entity_id
_entity_poly.type
_entity_poly.pdbx_seq_one_letter_code
_entity_poly.pdbx_strand_id
1 'polypeptide(L)'
;MEVARSPQNDELREAALGLILVAPVVFKMGTEATSAGPLILLSTQFLLISSSSFANAFILHTYTEMRACVSCGPGTFKSKQGEGLCSPCPPNSRTSSGAATLCTCRNNYFRADTDLPDSACTSVPTAPRNVISNVNETSLVLEWSEPRDAGGRDDLLYNIICKKCSVERRLCMRCDDNVEFVPRQLGLTERHIYISNLMAHTQYTFEIQAVNGVSSKSLQNPQFASVNITTNQAAPSAVPTMHLHGSSGSSMTLSWEPPKQPNGIILDYEIKYFEKQGQTDGIANTVTSQKNAVRLEGLKPNAAFIVQVRARTVAGYGQYSFPMEFRTLVDDVTPGMKVYVDPFTYEDPNEAVREFAKEIDISCEFGEVCRGRLKLPGRREIFVAIKTLKVGYTERQRRDFLSEASIMGQFDHPNIIHLEGVVTKSRPLNDGQFTVIQLVGMLRGIAAGMKYLSEMNYVHRDLAARNILVNSNLVCKVSDFGLSRFLEDDPSDPTYTSSLGGKIPIRWTAPEAIAYRKFTSASDVWSYGIVMWEVMSYGERPYWDMSNQDVINAVEQDYRLPPPMDCPTALHQLMLDCWVRDRNLRPKFAQIVNTLDKLIRNAASLKVIANVQSGSVSFAPSPSPSTGNLLCLD
;
A
#
# COMPACT_ATOMS: atom_id res chain seq x y z
N MET A 1 -30.52 -64.19 9.58
CA MET A 1 -29.86 -63.51 10.71
C MET A 1 -29.16 -62.28 10.17
N GLU A 2 -28.81 -61.33 11.05
CA GLU A 2 -28.27 -60.00 10.73
C GLU A 2 -29.32 -59.08 10.07
N VAL A 3 -30.10 -58.30 10.84
CA VAL A 3 -29.77 -57.09 11.64
C VAL A 3 -29.74 -55.84 10.77
N ALA A 4 -30.80 -55.03 10.92
CA ALA A 4 -30.87 -53.68 10.40
C ALA A 4 -30.04 -52.71 11.26
N ARG A 5 -29.43 -51.70 10.64
CA ARG A 5 -29.00 -50.46 11.30
C ARG A 5 -29.26 -49.24 10.41
N SER A 6 -30.15 -48.38 10.90
CA SER A 6 -30.18 -46.90 10.80
C SER A 6 -29.85 -46.19 9.47
N PRO A 7 -30.80 -45.43 8.89
CA PRO A 7 -30.48 -44.39 7.91
C PRO A 7 -29.98 -43.12 8.65
N GLN A 8 -28.71 -42.78 8.45
CA GLN A 8 -28.13 -41.47 8.76
C GLN A 8 -27.12 -41.13 7.65
N ASN A 9 -27.08 -39.85 7.25
CA ASN A 9 -26.28 -39.25 6.16
C ASN A 9 -26.88 -39.28 4.73
N ASP A 10 -28.16 -38.87 4.57
CA ASP A 10 -28.67 -38.37 3.28
C ASP A 10 -28.45 -36.85 3.08
N GLU A 11 -27.85 -36.15 4.06
CA GLU A 11 -27.36 -34.77 3.92
C GLU A 11 -25.82 -34.76 3.84
N LEU A 12 -25.27 -34.88 2.62
CA LEU A 12 -23.96 -34.36 2.15
C LEU A 12 -23.64 -34.90 0.73
N ARG A 13 -24.62 -34.82 -0.17
CA ARG A 13 -24.46 -35.08 -1.61
C ARG A 13 -24.91 -33.89 -2.46
N GLU A 14 -24.57 -32.68 -2.03
CA GLU A 14 -24.47 -31.56 -2.99
C GLU A 14 -23.15 -31.66 -3.75
N ALA A 15 -23.23 -31.52 -5.07
CA ALA A 15 -22.09 -31.60 -5.94
C ALA A 15 -21.17 -30.39 -5.73
N ALA A 16 -19.97 -30.63 -5.19
CA ALA A 16 -18.88 -29.67 -5.22
C ALA A 16 -18.37 -29.52 -6.67
N LEU A 17 -19.12 -28.76 -7.48
CA LEU A 17 -18.75 -28.30 -8.82
C LEU A 17 -17.54 -27.37 -8.70
N GLY A 18 -16.35 -27.95 -8.62
CA GLY A 18 -15.10 -27.24 -8.77
C GLY A 18 -15.02 -26.68 -10.19
N LEU A 19 -14.84 -25.37 -10.31
CA LEU A 19 -14.60 -24.73 -11.60
C LEU A 19 -13.24 -25.16 -12.15
N ILE A 20 -13.22 -25.56 -13.43
CA ILE A 20 -12.04 -26.14 -14.08
C ILE A 20 -11.61 -25.28 -15.28
N LEU A 21 -10.32 -24.94 -15.31
CA LEU A 21 -9.68 -24.17 -16.38
C LEU A 21 -8.75 -25.08 -17.19
N VAL A 22 -8.96 -25.16 -18.51
CA VAL A 22 -8.41 -26.23 -19.38
C VAL A 22 -7.36 -25.71 -20.38
N ALA A 23 -6.24 -25.18 -19.89
CA ALA A 23 -5.20 -24.56 -20.72
C ALA A 23 -4.29 -25.58 -21.45
N PRO A 24 -3.53 -25.16 -22.49
CA PRO A 24 -2.43 -25.95 -23.02
C PRO A 24 -1.34 -26.23 -21.97
N VAL A 25 -0.74 -27.42 -22.02
CA VAL A 25 0.51 -27.69 -21.29
C VAL A 25 1.68 -27.03 -22.02
N VAL A 26 2.49 -26.24 -21.31
CA VAL A 26 3.60 -25.48 -21.87
C VAL A 26 4.68 -25.27 -20.79
N PHE A 27 5.96 -25.13 -21.19
CA PHE A 27 7.05 -24.98 -20.23
C PHE A 27 7.25 -23.54 -19.78
N LYS A 28 7.58 -23.37 -18.50
CA LYS A 28 8.14 -22.15 -17.90
C LYS A 28 9.65 -22.14 -18.18
N MET A 29 10.24 -20.97 -18.47
CA MET A 29 11.71 -20.85 -18.35
C MET A 29 12.11 -21.06 -16.88
N GLY A 30 13.27 -21.69 -16.64
CA GLY A 30 13.72 -22.16 -15.31
C GLY A 30 14.07 -21.03 -14.33
N THR A 31 14.44 -21.31 -13.06
CA THR A 31 14.80 -22.60 -12.43
C THR A 31 14.31 -22.71 -10.96
N GLU A 32 14.49 -23.90 -10.35
CA GLU A 32 14.18 -24.22 -8.94
C GLU A 32 15.41 -24.14 -8.00
N ALA A 33 15.10 -23.90 -6.71
CA ALA A 33 15.63 -24.51 -5.46
C ALA A 33 17.15 -24.63 -5.15
N THR A 34 17.49 -24.20 -3.91
CA THR A 34 18.30 -24.87 -2.82
C THR A 34 19.11 -23.82 -2.02
N SER A 35 19.63 -24.05 -0.80
CA SER A 35 19.11 -24.68 0.44
C SER A 35 20.10 -24.39 1.61
N ALA A 36 19.66 -24.60 2.87
CA ALA A 36 20.46 -24.73 4.11
C ALA A 36 21.11 -23.48 4.79
N GLY A 37 21.06 -23.46 6.14
CA GLY A 37 21.99 -22.76 7.04
C GLY A 37 22.97 -23.77 7.67
N PRO A 38 23.34 -23.72 8.98
CA PRO A 38 23.17 -22.68 10.00
C PRO A 38 24.46 -22.46 10.87
N LEU A 39 24.32 -21.81 12.04
CA LEU A 39 25.22 -21.82 13.23
C LEU A 39 26.62 -21.17 13.17
N ILE A 40 26.89 -20.30 14.15
CA ILE A 40 27.96 -20.46 15.16
C ILE A 40 27.49 -19.79 16.46
N LEU A 41 27.98 -20.29 17.60
CA LEU A 41 27.55 -19.98 18.97
C LEU A 41 28.82 -19.77 19.84
N LEU A 42 28.67 -19.27 21.07
CA LEU A 42 29.70 -19.18 22.15
C LEU A 42 30.74 -18.04 22.00
N SER A 43 31.28 -17.41 23.05
CA SER A 43 30.94 -17.40 24.50
C SER A 43 31.85 -16.41 25.28
N THR A 44 31.37 -15.89 26.44
CA THR A 44 32.07 -15.70 27.77
C THR A 44 33.57 -15.27 27.82
N GLN A 45 34.10 -14.46 28.77
CA GLN A 45 33.69 -14.11 30.15
C GLN A 45 34.65 -13.09 30.82
N PHE A 46 34.28 -12.60 32.02
CA PHE A 46 35.15 -12.00 33.08
C PHE A 46 35.81 -10.62 32.81
N LEU A 47 36.09 -9.76 33.80
CA LEU A 47 36.27 -9.94 35.26
C LEU A 47 35.67 -8.79 36.12
N LEU A 48 35.36 -9.10 37.39
CA LEU A 48 35.07 -8.15 38.48
C LEU A 48 36.37 -7.73 39.21
N ILE A 49 36.35 -6.62 39.95
CA ILE A 49 37.06 -6.46 41.24
C ILE A 49 36.37 -5.36 42.08
N SER A 50 36.48 -5.48 43.40
CA SER A 50 35.63 -4.82 44.40
C SER A 50 36.33 -3.76 45.27
N SER A 51 35.49 -2.93 45.89
CA SER A 51 35.69 -2.03 47.05
C SER A 51 36.64 -2.47 48.18
N SER A 52 37.22 -1.50 48.91
CA SER A 52 36.91 -1.25 50.35
C SER A 52 37.67 -0.03 50.95
N SER A 53 37.12 0.51 52.05
CA SER A 53 37.53 1.76 52.74
C SER A 53 38.42 1.53 53.98
N PHE A 54 39.04 2.59 54.54
CA PHE A 54 39.39 2.67 55.98
C PHE A 54 39.36 4.14 56.51
N ALA A 55 39.57 4.35 57.82
CA ALA A 55 38.83 5.35 58.63
C ALA A 55 39.63 6.47 59.35
N ASN A 56 38.88 7.51 59.77
CA ASN A 56 38.97 8.41 60.96
C ASN A 56 40.30 8.77 61.67
N ALA A 57 40.47 10.06 62.04
CA ALA A 57 40.71 10.50 63.43
C ALA A 57 40.58 12.03 63.70
N PHE A 58 40.23 12.37 64.94
CA PHE A 58 39.93 13.66 65.61
C PHE A 58 41.06 14.72 65.74
N ILE A 59 40.70 15.97 66.12
CA ILE A 59 41.20 16.71 67.33
C ILE A 59 40.33 17.95 67.69
N LEU A 60 40.57 18.57 68.87
CA LEU A 60 39.61 19.23 69.80
C LEU A 60 39.47 20.79 69.79
N HIS A 61 38.32 21.23 70.34
CA HIS A 61 38.03 22.42 71.21
C HIS A 61 38.36 23.87 70.79
N THR A 62 37.33 24.73 70.88
CA THR A 62 37.28 25.86 71.85
C THR A 62 35.84 26.08 72.34
N TYR A 63 35.65 26.42 73.62
CA TYR A 63 34.36 26.81 74.19
C TYR A 63 34.26 28.34 74.23
N THR A 64 33.25 28.91 73.57
CA THR A 64 32.73 30.25 73.82
C THR A 64 31.29 30.12 74.32
N GLU A 65 30.84 31.00 75.21
CA GLU A 65 29.42 31.09 75.59
C GLU A 65 28.60 31.64 74.42
N MET A 66 28.32 30.78 73.45
CA MET A 66 27.29 31.01 72.47
C MET A 66 25.93 30.89 73.15
N ARG A 67 25.00 31.81 72.86
CA ARG A 67 23.56 31.51 72.97
C ARG A 67 23.32 30.25 72.14
N ALA A 68 23.17 29.10 72.80
CA ALA A 68 23.15 27.82 72.11
C ALA A 68 21.95 27.76 71.17
N CYS A 69 22.22 27.75 69.87
CA CYS A 69 21.18 27.63 68.86
C CYS A 69 20.61 26.20 68.92
N VAL A 70 19.54 26.02 69.70
CA VAL A 70 18.83 24.73 69.79
C VAL A 70 18.24 24.40 68.42
N SER A 71 18.66 23.28 67.86
CA SER A 71 18.14 22.79 66.59
C SER A 71 16.70 22.33 66.73
N CYS A 72 15.91 22.52 65.67
CA CYS A 72 14.54 22.01 65.62
C CYS A 72 14.52 20.49 65.77
N GLY A 73 13.58 19.96 66.56
CA GLY A 73 13.40 18.52 66.75
C GLY A 73 12.77 17.85 65.51
N PRO A 74 12.83 16.51 65.39
CA PRO A 74 12.15 15.78 64.32
C PRO A 74 10.66 16.15 64.21
N GLY A 75 10.14 16.24 62.98
CA GLY A 75 8.79 16.73 62.70
C GLY A 75 8.61 18.26 62.76
N THR A 76 9.65 19.02 63.14
CA THR A 76 9.66 20.49 63.11
C THR A 76 10.80 21.02 62.23
N PHE A 77 10.64 22.23 61.70
CA PHE A 77 11.60 22.86 60.78
C PHE A 77 11.69 24.37 60.99
N LYS A 78 12.68 25.01 60.34
CA LYS A 78 12.84 26.46 60.35
C LYS A 78 13.59 26.94 59.11
N SER A 79 12.89 27.65 58.22
CA SER A 79 13.39 28.07 56.90
C SER A 79 14.40 29.22 56.91
N LYS A 80 14.45 30.02 57.98
CA LYS A 80 15.39 31.15 58.13
C LYS A 80 16.05 31.15 59.52
N GLN A 81 17.35 31.45 59.56
CA GLN A 81 18.07 31.67 60.83
C GLN A 81 17.57 32.98 61.50
N GLY A 82 17.54 33.02 62.83
CA GLY A 82 17.00 34.14 63.62
C GLY A 82 16.39 33.68 64.94
N GLU A 83 15.77 34.58 65.72
CA GLU A 83 15.27 34.28 67.08
C GLU A 83 13.88 33.60 67.13
N GLY A 84 13.28 33.26 65.98
CA GLY A 84 11.95 32.61 65.92
C GLY A 84 11.92 31.15 66.42
N LEU A 85 10.74 30.67 66.81
CA LEU A 85 10.50 29.26 67.19
C LEU A 85 10.53 28.32 65.96
N CYS A 86 10.73 27.03 66.20
CA CYS A 86 10.58 25.99 65.18
C CYS A 86 9.09 25.72 64.90
N SER A 87 8.72 25.63 63.63
CA SER A 87 7.35 25.36 63.19
C SER A 87 7.14 23.86 62.95
N PRO A 88 5.93 23.32 63.17
CA PRO A 88 5.61 21.95 62.73
C PRO A 88 5.68 21.86 61.20
N CYS A 89 6.03 20.69 60.67
CA CYS A 89 6.04 20.48 59.22
C CYS A 89 4.67 20.78 58.59
N PRO A 90 4.62 21.54 57.47
CA PRO A 90 3.37 21.85 56.78
C PRO A 90 2.62 20.59 56.28
N PRO A 91 1.32 20.70 55.96
CA PRO A 91 0.52 19.59 55.46
C PRO A 91 1.20 18.86 54.29
N ASN A 92 1.05 17.53 54.27
CA ASN A 92 1.65 16.61 53.31
C ASN A 92 3.19 16.64 53.21
N SER A 93 3.88 17.15 54.22
CA SER A 93 5.35 17.06 54.35
C SER A 93 5.78 16.25 55.59
N ARG A 94 7.09 16.02 55.75
CA ARG A 94 7.73 15.45 56.95
C ARG A 94 9.23 15.78 57.02
N THR A 95 9.80 15.66 58.22
CA THR A 95 11.26 15.51 58.40
C THR A 95 11.53 14.51 59.52
N SER A 96 12.51 13.63 59.32
CA SER A 96 13.00 12.68 60.34
C SER A 96 14.27 13.17 61.05
N SER A 97 15.01 14.10 60.43
CA SER A 97 16.19 14.72 61.04
C SER A 97 15.80 15.95 61.86
N GLY A 98 16.55 16.18 62.95
CA GLY A 98 16.60 17.49 63.58
C GLY A 98 17.34 18.52 62.72
N ALA A 99 17.26 19.79 63.10
CA ALA A 99 17.84 20.94 62.38
C ALA A 99 17.36 21.15 60.94
N ALA A 100 16.20 20.59 60.55
CA ALA A 100 15.69 20.70 59.19
C ALA A 100 15.33 22.15 58.81
N THR A 101 15.83 22.62 57.68
CA THR A 101 15.49 23.93 57.09
C THR A 101 14.28 23.86 56.15
N LEU A 102 13.90 22.67 55.70
CA LEU A 102 12.76 22.41 54.83
C LEU A 102 12.19 21.03 55.15
N CYS A 103 10.86 20.89 55.25
CA CYS A 103 10.21 19.58 55.33
C CYS A 103 10.04 18.99 53.93
N THR A 104 10.51 17.76 53.73
CA THR A 104 10.38 17.03 52.47
C THR A 104 8.91 16.65 52.24
N CYS A 105 8.43 16.76 51.01
CA CYS A 105 7.07 16.34 50.69
C CYS A 105 6.91 14.82 50.78
N ARG A 106 5.71 14.37 51.13
CA ARG A 106 5.33 12.95 51.10
C ARG A 106 5.11 12.50 49.65
N ASN A 107 5.19 11.20 49.39
CA ASN A 107 4.98 10.65 48.05
C ASN A 107 3.67 11.16 47.42
N ASN A 108 3.73 11.51 46.13
CA ASN A 108 2.66 12.12 45.33
C ASN A 108 2.22 13.54 45.75
N TYR A 109 2.95 14.18 46.66
CA TYR A 109 2.82 15.60 46.98
C TYR A 109 4.12 16.33 46.68
N PHE A 110 4.00 17.59 46.30
CA PHE A 110 5.09 18.38 45.72
C PHE A 110 4.95 19.86 46.12
N ARG A 111 5.97 20.65 45.79
CA ARG A 111 5.96 22.12 45.82
C ARG A 111 6.33 22.63 44.44
N ALA A 112 5.69 23.71 43.99
CA ALA A 112 6.08 24.46 42.82
C ALA A 112 7.37 25.25 43.10
N ASP A 113 8.09 25.68 42.07
CA ASP A 113 9.31 26.49 42.24
C ASP A 113 9.02 27.89 42.82
N THR A 114 7.76 28.30 42.79
CA THR A 114 7.23 29.54 43.40
C THR A 114 6.73 29.37 44.84
N ASP A 115 6.61 28.14 45.36
CA ASP A 115 6.09 27.90 46.70
C ASP A 115 7.17 28.17 47.77
N LEU A 116 6.82 28.91 48.82
CA LEU A 116 7.70 29.15 49.97
C LEU A 116 8.00 27.84 50.72
N PRO A 117 9.14 27.73 51.45
CA PRO A 117 9.46 26.58 52.31
C PRO A 117 8.38 26.22 53.34
N ASP A 118 7.57 27.21 53.74
CA ASP A 118 6.57 27.08 54.78
C ASP A 118 5.17 26.70 54.23
N SER A 119 4.97 26.73 52.90
CA SER A 119 3.72 26.30 52.24
C SER A 119 3.39 24.82 52.51
N ALA A 120 2.13 24.40 52.29
CA ALA A 120 1.79 22.97 52.24
C ALA A 120 2.37 22.31 50.98
N CYS A 121 2.60 20.98 51.02
CA CYS A 121 2.82 20.23 49.78
C CYS A 121 1.47 19.87 49.15
N THR A 122 1.32 20.15 47.86
CA THR A 122 0.10 19.98 47.06
C THR A 122 0.23 18.82 46.08
N SER A 123 -0.89 18.26 45.62
CA SER A 123 -0.92 17.15 44.66
C SER A 123 -1.25 17.64 43.24
N VAL A 124 -1.17 16.75 42.25
CA VAL A 124 -1.64 17.01 40.87
C VAL A 124 -3.18 16.95 40.81
N PRO A 125 -3.83 17.65 39.87
CA PRO A 125 -5.28 17.64 39.77
C PRO A 125 -5.79 16.32 39.20
N THR A 126 -7.06 16.03 39.49
CA THR A 126 -7.81 14.95 38.84
C THR A 126 -8.23 15.35 37.42
N ALA A 127 -8.80 14.41 36.64
CA ALA A 127 -9.32 14.73 35.31
C ALA A 127 -10.48 15.76 35.36
N PRO A 128 -10.64 16.60 34.33
CA PRO A 128 -11.86 17.41 34.11
C PRO A 128 -13.13 16.56 34.09
N ARG A 129 -14.29 17.20 34.22
CA ARG A 129 -15.61 16.52 34.19
C ARG A 129 -16.51 17.08 33.09
N ASN A 130 -17.60 16.36 32.79
CA ASN A 130 -18.72 16.85 31.99
C ASN A 130 -18.27 17.50 30.67
N VAL A 131 -17.46 16.79 29.88
CA VAL A 131 -17.05 17.28 28.56
C VAL A 131 -18.27 17.24 27.63
N ILE A 132 -18.63 18.40 27.09
CA ILE A 132 -19.72 18.61 26.13
C ILE A 132 -19.10 19.04 24.81
N SER A 133 -19.69 18.58 23.70
CA SER A 133 -19.21 18.83 22.34
C SER A 133 -20.32 19.32 21.43
N ASN A 134 -20.10 20.42 20.73
CA ASN A 134 -20.96 20.87 19.63
C ASN A 134 -20.19 20.70 18.30
N VAL A 135 -20.68 19.84 17.42
CA VAL A 135 -19.93 19.28 16.29
C VAL A 135 -20.54 19.74 14.96
N ASN A 136 -19.71 20.26 14.07
CA ASN A 136 -20.08 20.58 12.69
C ASN A 136 -19.34 19.68 11.68
N GLU A 137 -19.36 19.99 10.38
CA GLU A 137 -18.65 19.15 9.39
C GLU A 137 -17.11 19.30 9.49
N THR A 138 -16.61 20.49 9.79
CA THR A 138 -15.16 20.79 9.84
C THR A 138 -14.71 21.51 11.11
N SER A 139 -15.61 21.69 12.09
CA SER A 139 -15.33 22.37 13.34
C SER A 139 -16.02 21.73 14.55
N LEU A 140 -15.51 22.05 15.73
CA LEU A 140 -15.94 21.52 17.01
C LEU A 140 -15.77 22.61 18.09
N VAL A 141 -16.77 22.76 18.94
CA VAL A 141 -16.63 23.45 20.24
C VAL A 141 -16.60 22.39 21.33
N LEU A 142 -15.60 22.45 22.21
CA LEU A 142 -15.56 21.67 23.45
C LEU A 142 -15.73 22.59 24.65
N GLU A 143 -16.55 22.16 25.60
CA GLU A 143 -16.77 22.80 26.91
C GLU A 143 -16.61 21.73 28.01
N TRP A 144 -16.08 22.10 29.18
CA TRP A 144 -15.91 21.16 30.30
C TRP A 144 -16.11 21.82 31.68
N SER A 145 -16.30 20.97 32.68
CA SER A 145 -16.30 21.33 34.09
C SER A 145 -14.92 21.07 34.73
N GLU A 146 -14.64 21.79 35.81
CA GLU A 146 -13.46 21.60 36.65
C GLU A 146 -13.29 20.16 37.17
N PRO A 147 -12.05 19.77 37.50
CA PRO A 147 -11.74 18.48 38.13
C PRO A 147 -12.37 18.35 39.53
N ARG A 148 -12.46 17.12 40.07
CA ARG A 148 -13.09 16.89 41.40
C ARG A 148 -12.20 17.38 42.53
N ASP A 149 -10.90 17.21 42.35
CA ASP A 149 -9.84 17.72 43.18
C ASP A 149 -8.84 18.42 42.26
N ALA A 150 -8.50 19.67 42.59
CA ALA A 150 -7.49 20.49 41.91
C ALA A 150 -6.08 20.29 42.51
N GLY A 151 -5.95 19.41 43.51
CA GLY A 151 -4.71 19.11 44.22
C GLY A 151 -4.40 20.08 45.37
N GLY A 152 -5.39 20.84 45.81
CA GLY A 152 -5.24 21.92 46.80
C GLY A 152 -4.64 23.22 46.25
N ARG A 153 -4.76 23.47 44.94
CA ARG A 153 -4.32 24.70 44.26
C ARG A 153 -5.44 25.31 43.41
N ASP A 154 -5.33 26.61 43.16
CA ASP A 154 -6.20 27.42 42.29
C ASP A 154 -5.51 27.81 40.96
N ASP A 155 -4.21 27.55 40.81
CA ASP A 155 -3.40 27.78 39.60
C ASP A 155 -3.64 26.75 38.46
N LEU A 156 -4.91 26.42 38.24
CA LEU A 156 -5.34 25.39 37.30
C LEU A 156 -5.34 25.87 35.85
N LEU A 157 -4.73 25.08 34.96
CA LEU A 157 -4.71 25.28 33.51
C LEU A 157 -5.12 23.99 32.79
N TYR A 158 -5.57 24.12 31.54
CA TYR A 158 -5.95 22.98 30.69
C TYR A 158 -5.10 22.88 29.43
N ASN A 159 -4.86 21.65 29.00
CA ASN A 159 -4.21 21.33 27.73
C ASN A 159 -5.11 20.38 26.92
N ILE A 160 -5.19 20.58 25.62
CA ILE A 160 -6.00 19.79 24.69
C ILE A 160 -5.06 18.99 23.79
N ILE A 161 -5.24 17.66 23.77
CA ILE A 161 -4.53 16.76 22.85
C ILE A 161 -5.55 16.28 21.82
N CYS A 162 -5.35 16.67 20.56
CA CYS A 162 -6.13 16.22 19.42
C CYS A 162 -5.51 14.97 18.80
N LYS A 163 -6.32 13.92 18.60
CA LYS A 163 -5.95 12.70 17.87
C LYS A 163 -6.97 12.41 16.76
N LYS A 164 -6.48 12.06 15.57
CA LYS A 164 -7.28 11.63 14.41
C LYS A 164 -7.26 10.10 14.35
N CYS A 165 -8.43 9.48 14.38
CA CYS A 165 -8.59 8.04 14.50
C CYS A 165 -9.10 7.41 13.20
N SER A 166 -8.43 6.35 12.76
CA SER A 166 -8.91 5.51 11.65
C SER A 166 -9.75 4.37 12.21
N VAL A 167 -11.03 4.31 11.81
CA VAL A 167 -11.98 3.24 12.18
C VAL A 167 -11.46 1.88 11.73
N GLU A 168 -10.92 1.81 10.51
CA GLU A 168 -10.36 0.58 9.90
C GLU A 168 -9.13 0.07 10.64
N ARG A 169 -8.20 0.96 11.00
CA ARG A 169 -6.91 0.58 11.60
C ARG A 169 -6.94 0.51 13.13
N ARG A 170 -8.02 0.96 13.78
CA ARG A 170 -8.15 1.15 15.24
C ARG A 170 -6.99 1.93 15.86
N LEU A 171 -6.36 2.80 15.07
CA LEU A 171 -5.17 3.56 15.41
C LEU A 171 -5.50 5.06 15.36
N CYS A 172 -5.09 5.78 16.41
CA CYS A 172 -5.23 7.22 16.52
C CYS A 172 -3.86 7.87 16.47
N MET A 173 -3.66 8.75 15.48
CA MET A 173 -2.45 9.55 15.31
C MET A 173 -2.70 10.97 15.83
N ARG A 174 -1.66 11.81 16.02
CA ARG A 174 -1.90 13.24 16.28
C ARG A 174 -2.64 13.87 15.10
N CYS A 175 -3.44 14.89 15.39
CA CYS A 175 -4.11 15.66 14.35
C CYS A 175 -3.10 16.36 13.41
N ASP A 176 -3.54 16.62 12.19
CA ASP A 176 -2.75 17.27 11.15
C ASP A 176 -2.42 18.73 11.54
N ASP A 177 -1.27 19.26 11.13
CA ASP A 177 -0.76 20.58 11.56
C ASP A 177 -1.63 21.77 11.12
N ASN A 178 -2.59 21.55 10.23
CA ASN A 178 -3.54 22.57 9.76
C ASN A 178 -4.80 22.71 10.64
N VAL A 179 -4.99 21.83 11.63
CA VAL A 179 -6.10 21.95 12.60
C VAL A 179 -5.85 23.17 13.49
N GLU A 180 -6.82 24.08 13.51
CA GLU A 180 -6.71 25.37 14.20
C GLU A 180 -7.41 25.33 15.55
N PHE A 181 -6.79 25.97 16.55
CA PHE A 181 -7.22 25.97 17.95
C PHE A 181 -7.31 27.41 18.46
N VAL A 182 -8.51 27.82 18.86
CA VAL A 182 -8.82 29.16 19.36
C VAL A 182 -9.53 29.04 20.73
N PRO A 183 -8.86 29.38 21.86
CA PRO A 183 -7.46 29.80 22.00
C PRO A 183 -6.46 28.67 21.74
N ARG A 184 -5.14 28.96 21.78
CA ARG A 184 -4.09 27.95 21.64
C ARG A 184 -4.30 26.77 22.61
N GLN A 185 -4.13 25.56 22.09
CA GLN A 185 -4.45 24.29 22.76
C GLN A 185 -3.72 23.97 24.09
N LEU A 186 -2.81 24.82 24.59
CA LEU A 186 -2.02 24.60 25.81
C LEU A 186 -2.10 25.81 26.73
N GLY A 187 -2.18 25.58 28.04
CA GLY A 187 -2.19 26.64 29.06
C GLY A 187 -3.50 27.43 29.12
N LEU A 188 -4.63 26.80 28.77
CA LEU A 188 -5.95 27.42 28.77
C LEU A 188 -6.41 27.68 30.22
N THR A 189 -6.82 28.92 30.52
CA THR A 189 -7.54 29.28 31.75
C THR A 189 -9.05 29.10 31.61
N GLU A 190 -9.56 29.25 30.39
CA GLU A 190 -10.98 29.09 30.07
C GLU A 190 -11.33 27.61 29.87
N ARG A 191 -12.56 27.25 30.22
CA ARG A 191 -13.06 25.87 30.18
C ARG A 191 -13.79 25.55 28.86
N HIS A 192 -13.41 26.23 27.79
CA HIS A 192 -13.94 26.02 26.45
C HIS A 192 -12.86 26.27 25.39
N ILE A 193 -13.05 25.70 24.20
CA ILE A 193 -12.18 25.92 23.03
C ILE A 193 -12.96 25.71 21.72
N TYR A 194 -12.69 26.55 20.73
CA TYR A 194 -13.11 26.37 19.34
C TYR A 194 -11.99 25.72 18.52
N ILE A 195 -12.35 24.70 17.75
CA ILE A 195 -11.42 23.90 16.94
C ILE A 195 -11.97 23.85 15.51
N SER A 196 -11.13 24.11 14.50
CA SER A 196 -11.52 24.15 13.08
C SER A 196 -10.49 23.50 12.16
N ASN A 197 -10.82 23.43 10.86
CA ASN A 197 -10.06 22.73 9.82
C ASN A 197 -9.97 21.20 10.04
N LEU A 198 -10.93 20.63 10.76
CA LEU A 198 -11.13 19.19 10.86
C LEU A 198 -11.63 18.63 9.52
N MET A 199 -11.32 17.37 9.22
CA MET A 199 -11.89 16.68 8.06
C MET A 199 -13.33 16.26 8.34
N ALA A 200 -14.20 16.34 7.34
CA ALA A 200 -15.58 15.87 7.42
C ALA A 200 -15.66 14.33 7.51
N HIS A 201 -16.73 13.83 8.14
CA HIS A 201 -16.97 12.41 8.39
C HIS A 201 -15.75 11.63 8.95
N THR A 202 -14.96 12.27 9.80
CA THR A 202 -13.71 11.73 10.33
C THR A 202 -13.81 11.59 11.84
N GLN A 203 -13.31 10.47 12.37
CA GLN A 203 -13.28 10.24 13.81
C GLN A 203 -12.06 10.89 14.45
N TYR A 204 -12.28 11.60 15.54
CA TYR A 204 -11.28 12.25 16.37
C TYR A 204 -11.47 11.86 17.85
N THR A 205 -10.38 11.84 18.61
CA THR A 205 -10.37 11.76 20.06
C THR A 205 -9.70 13.02 20.61
N PHE A 206 -10.40 13.71 21.50
CA PHE A 206 -9.84 14.86 22.22
C PHE A 206 -9.64 14.50 23.68
N GLU A 207 -8.43 14.71 24.19
CA GLU A 207 -8.08 14.51 25.59
C GLU A 207 -7.84 15.88 26.25
N ILE A 208 -8.67 16.22 27.23
CA ILE A 208 -8.59 17.46 28.00
C ILE A 208 -7.85 17.13 29.30
N GLN A 209 -6.59 17.55 29.40
CA GLN A 209 -5.77 17.42 30.59
C GLN A 209 -6.00 18.61 31.53
N ALA A 210 -6.07 18.34 32.83
CA ALA A 210 -5.92 19.36 33.86
C ALA A 210 -4.47 19.36 34.38
N VAL A 211 -3.87 20.54 34.56
CA VAL A 211 -2.55 20.73 35.17
C VAL A 211 -2.56 21.92 36.12
N ASN A 212 -1.68 21.89 37.12
CA ASN A 212 -1.49 22.93 38.13
C ASN A 212 0.02 23.18 38.34
N GLY A 213 0.39 24.13 39.22
CA GLY A 213 1.79 24.52 39.45
C GLY A 213 2.76 23.40 39.89
N VAL A 214 2.25 22.25 40.35
CA VAL A 214 3.07 21.08 40.73
C VAL A 214 3.06 19.94 39.70
N SER A 215 2.27 20.04 38.64
CA SER A 215 2.09 18.94 37.67
C SER A 215 3.38 18.56 36.94
N SER A 216 4.31 19.51 36.74
CA SER A 216 5.64 19.26 36.17
C SER A 216 6.62 18.54 37.11
N LYS A 217 6.30 18.43 38.41
CA LYS A 217 7.11 17.71 39.42
C LYS A 217 6.71 16.24 39.56
N SER A 218 5.56 15.85 39.01
CA SER A 218 5.05 14.48 39.04
C SER A 218 5.73 13.60 37.99
N LEU A 219 6.00 12.35 38.36
CA LEU A 219 6.43 11.29 37.42
C LEU A 219 5.26 10.65 36.67
N GLN A 220 4.02 10.98 37.04
CA GLN A 220 2.81 10.49 36.38
C GLN A 220 2.29 11.52 35.37
N ASN A 221 1.84 11.04 34.21
CA ASN A 221 1.19 11.88 33.20
C ASN A 221 -0.06 12.58 33.77
N PRO A 222 -0.36 13.83 33.32
CA PRO A 222 -1.58 14.53 33.70
C PRO A 222 -2.83 13.71 33.44
N GLN A 223 -3.77 13.74 34.39
CA GLN A 223 -5.06 13.08 34.25
C GLN A 223 -5.93 13.84 33.23
N PHE A 224 -6.66 13.10 32.39
CA PHE A 224 -7.46 13.66 31.32
C PHE A 224 -8.87 13.08 31.25
N ALA A 225 -9.79 13.90 30.74
CA ALA A 225 -11.07 13.43 30.24
C ALA A 225 -10.96 13.25 28.72
N SER A 226 -11.45 12.14 28.18
CA SER A 226 -11.45 11.88 26.73
C SER A 226 -12.86 11.90 26.15
N VAL A 227 -13.00 12.47 24.95
CA VAL A 227 -14.24 12.42 24.16
C VAL A 227 -13.92 11.97 22.74
N ASN A 228 -14.74 11.05 22.21
CA ASN A 228 -14.64 10.56 20.84
C ASN A 228 -15.73 11.24 20.01
N ILE A 229 -15.32 11.96 18.97
CA ILE A 229 -16.16 12.78 18.10
C ILE A 229 -16.02 12.27 16.67
N THR A 230 -17.14 12.09 15.96
CA THR A 230 -17.13 11.94 14.51
C THR A 230 -17.73 13.23 13.94
N THR A 231 -16.98 13.92 13.08
CA THR A 231 -17.47 15.14 12.42
C THR A 231 -18.64 14.83 11.48
N ASN A 232 -19.50 15.82 11.24
CA ASN A 232 -20.66 15.64 10.37
C ASN A 232 -20.22 15.32 8.92
N GLN A 233 -21.10 14.71 8.13
CA GLN A 233 -20.86 14.53 6.70
C GLN A 233 -21.01 15.88 5.98
N ALA A 234 -20.18 16.12 4.96
CA ALA A 234 -20.30 17.25 4.05
C ALA A 234 -20.46 16.77 2.60
N ALA A 235 -20.70 17.70 1.68
CA ALA A 235 -20.71 17.41 0.25
C ALA A 235 -19.33 16.88 -0.20
N PRO A 236 -19.26 15.88 -1.09
CA PRO A 236 -17.99 15.37 -1.61
C PRO A 236 -17.19 16.41 -2.39
N SER A 237 -15.88 16.19 -2.45
CA SER A 237 -15.01 16.85 -3.45
C SER A 237 -15.40 16.45 -4.89
N ALA A 238 -14.86 17.17 -5.88
CA ALA A 238 -15.05 16.81 -7.28
C ALA A 238 -14.38 15.47 -7.63
N VAL A 239 -15.01 14.69 -8.51
CA VAL A 239 -14.42 13.47 -9.08
C VAL A 239 -13.21 13.86 -9.96
N PRO A 240 -12.03 13.22 -9.79
CA PRO A 240 -10.79 13.70 -10.40
C PRO A 240 -10.68 13.46 -11.91
N THR A 241 -11.06 12.27 -12.39
CA THR A 241 -10.97 11.89 -13.81
C THR A 241 -12.02 10.84 -14.16
N MET A 242 -12.50 10.88 -15.40
CA MET A 242 -13.32 9.82 -16.00
C MET A 242 -12.51 9.07 -17.07
N HIS A 243 -12.83 7.80 -17.27
CA HIS A 243 -12.17 6.90 -18.20
C HIS A 243 -13.19 6.23 -19.12
N LEU A 244 -13.01 6.41 -20.44
CA LEU A 244 -13.80 5.71 -21.45
C LEU A 244 -13.41 4.23 -21.47
N HIS A 245 -14.36 3.36 -21.12
CA HIS A 245 -14.17 1.90 -21.10
C HIS A 245 -14.65 1.24 -22.39
N GLY A 246 -15.66 1.82 -23.04
CA GLY A 246 -16.13 1.37 -24.34
C GLY A 246 -17.03 2.41 -25.00
N SER A 247 -17.13 2.37 -26.33
CA SER A 247 -18.05 3.20 -27.08
C SER A 247 -18.54 2.48 -28.33
N SER A 248 -19.75 2.81 -28.75
CA SER A 248 -20.38 2.39 -30.00
C SER A 248 -20.85 3.65 -30.76
N GLY A 249 -21.59 3.49 -31.86
CA GLY A 249 -22.27 4.61 -32.52
C GLY A 249 -23.32 5.29 -31.63
N SER A 250 -24.02 4.53 -30.79
CA SER A 250 -25.18 5.02 -30.02
C SER A 250 -24.98 5.03 -28.49
N SER A 251 -23.81 4.63 -27.99
CA SER A 251 -23.54 4.56 -26.55
C SER A 251 -22.07 4.75 -26.18
N MET A 252 -21.83 5.10 -24.91
CA MET A 252 -20.50 5.05 -24.30
C MET A 252 -20.58 4.60 -22.83
N THR A 253 -19.61 3.80 -22.40
CA THR A 253 -19.43 3.38 -21.01
C THR A 253 -18.26 4.14 -20.41
N LEU A 254 -18.54 4.88 -19.33
CA LEU A 254 -17.57 5.68 -18.58
C LEU A 254 -17.45 5.15 -17.16
N SER A 255 -16.27 5.21 -16.58
CA SER A 255 -16.06 4.99 -15.13
C SER A 255 -15.12 6.03 -14.54
N TRP A 256 -15.05 6.11 -13.21
CA TRP A 256 -14.23 7.08 -12.49
C TRP A 256 -13.78 6.53 -11.13
N GLU A 257 -12.76 7.17 -10.56
CA GLU A 257 -12.40 6.98 -9.15
C GLU A 257 -13.35 7.77 -8.23
N PRO A 258 -13.60 7.33 -6.99
CA PRO A 258 -14.29 8.15 -6.00
C PRO A 258 -13.61 9.52 -5.79
N PRO A 259 -14.33 10.54 -5.30
CA PRO A 259 -13.72 11.79 -4.88
C PRO A 259 -12.60 11.57 -3.85
N LYS A 260 -11.47 12.26 -4.02
CA LYS A 260 -10.30 12.15 -3.11
C LYS A 260 -10.63 12.47 -1.65
N GLN A 261 -11.62 13.33 -1.44
CA GLN A 261 -12.26 13.59 -0.16
C GLN A 261 -13.76 13.26 -0.31
N PRO A 262 -14.19 12.04 0.11
CA PRO A 262 -15.60 11.65 0.04
C PRO A 262 -16.49 12.46 0.99
N ASN A 263 -15.93 12.94 2.11
CA ASN A 263 -16.60 13.74 3.15
C ASN A 263 -17.85 13.09 3.78
N GLY A 264 -18.04 11.78 3.57
CA GLY A 264 -19.25 11.06 3.93
C GLY A 264 -19.34 9.72 3.20
N ILE A 265 -20.47 9.06 3.35
CA ILE A 265 -20.81 7.85 2.59
C ILE A 265 -21.40 8.31 1.24
N ILE A 266 -20.78 7.91 0.14
CA ILE A 266 -21.29 8.20 -1.20
C ILE A 266 -22.55 7.37 -1.45
N LEU A 267 -23.65 8.02 -1.79
CA LEU A 267 -24.97 7.41 -2.03
C LEU A 267 -25.18 7.09 -3.51
N ASP A 268 -24.86 8.06 -4.37
CA ASP A 268 -24.86 7.94 -5.82
C ASP A 268 -23.99 9.04 -6.47
N TYR A 269 -23.90 8.95 -7.78
CA TYR A 269 -23.31 9.94 -8.68
C TYR A 269 -24.39 10.45 -9.64
N GLU A 270 -24.28 11.73 -10.00
CA GLU A 270 -25.07 12.35 -11.06
C GLU A 270 -24.13 12.78 -12.19
N ILE A 271 -24.45 12.33 -13.40
CA ILE A 271 -23.67 12.52 -14.61
C ILE A 271 -24.45 13.46 -15.52
N LYS A 272 -23.86 14.60 -15.84
CA LYS A 272 -24.38 15.60 -16.76
C LYS A 272 -23.63 15.48 -18.10
N TYR A 273 -24.35 15.38 -19.21
CA TYR A 273 -23.73 15.27 -20.54
C TYR A 273 -24.49 16.04 -21.62
N PHE A 274 -23.77 16.58 -22.59
CA PHE A 274 -24.33 17.29 -23.75
C PHE A 274 -23.47 17.11 -25.00
N GLU A 275 -24.11 17.17 -26.17
CA GLU A 275 -23.44 17.17 -27.46
C GLU A 275 -22.70 18.51 -27.67
N LYS A 276 -21.44 18.44 -28.10
CA LYS A 276 -20.57 19.59 -28.36
C LYS A 276 -20.86 20.16 -29.75
N GLN A 277 -21.81 21.09 -29.85
CA GLN A 277 -22.17 21.76 -31.10
C GLN A 277 -21.43 23.11 -31.27
N GLY A 278 -20.16 23.04 -31.69
CA GLY A 278 -19.39 24.23 -32.07
C GLY A 278 -19.11 25.17 -30.89
N GLN A 279 -19.65 26.40 -30.94
CA GLN A 279 -19.51 27.42 -29.90
C GLN A 279 -20.66 27.45 -28.88
N THR A 280 -21.70 26.63 -29.07
CA THR A 280 -22.88 26.60 -28.19
C THR A 280 -22.95 25.27 -27.44
N ASP A 281 -23.08 25.33 -26.12
CA ASP A 281 -23.37 24.14 -25.30
C ASP A 281 -24.74 23.59 -25.69
N GLY A 282 -24.77 22.29 -26.03
CA GLY A 282 -26.02 21.59 -26.35
C GLY A 282 -26.91 21.39 -25.12
N ILE A 283 -28.13 20.90 -25.34
CA ILE A 283 -29.05 20.56 -24.25
C ILE A 283 -28.41 19.51 -23.34
N ALA A 284 -28.29 19.86 -22.05
CA ALA A 284 -27.71 18.98 -21.04
C ALA A 284 -28.73 17.94 -20.56
N ASN A 285 -28.37 16.67 -20.76
CA ASN A 285 -29.05 15.52 -20.18
C ASN A 285 -28.38 15.15 -18.86
N THR A 286 -29.14 14.54 -17.95
CA THR A 286 -28.64 14.04 -16.67
C THR A 286 -29.08 12.61 -16.44
N VAL A 287 -28.21 11.80 -15.87
CA VAL A 287 -28.48 10.42 -15.43
C VAL A 287 -27.78 10.17 -14.10
N THR A 288 -28.34 9.33 -13.24
CA THR A 288 -27.72 8.93 -11.96
C THR A 288 -27.17 7.51 -12.03
N SER A 289 -26.14 7.22 -11.23
CA SER A 289 -25.61 5.88 -11.04
C SER A 289 -25.20 5.66 -9.58
N GLN A 290 -25.57 4.51 -9.02
CA GLN A 290 -25.12 4.06 -7.70
C GLN A 290 -23.71 3.44 -7.72
N LYS A 291 -23.17 3.19 -8.92
CA LYS A 291 -21.82 2.63 -9.13
C LYS A 291 -20.89 3.74 -9.64
N ASN A 292 -19.57 3.55 -9.53
CA ASN A 292 -18.57 4.47 -10.09
C ASN A 292 -18.45 4.40 -11.62
N ALA A 293 -19.52 4.03 -12.31
CA ALA A 293 -19.59 3.86 -13.75
C ALA A 293 -21.00 4.14 -14.26
N VAL A 294 -21.11 4.56 -15.52
CA VAL A 294 -22.39 4.73 -16.22
C VAL A 294 -22.25 4.29 -17.67
N ARG A 295 -23.34 3.79 -18.22
CA ARG A 295 -23.51 3.59 -19.66
C ARG A 295 -24.50 4.65 -20.16
N LEU A 296 -24.02 5.56 -20.99
CA LEU A 296 -24.84 6.56 -21.69
C LEU A 296 -25.33 5.95 -22.99
N GLU A 297 -26.63 6.00 -23.26
CA GLU A 297 -27.28 5.42 -24.44
C GLU A 297 -28.12 6.47 -25.18
N GLY A 298 -28.55 6.16 -26.42
CA GLY A 298 -29.30 7.09 -27.26
C GLY A 298 -28.46 8.25 -27.80
N LEU A 299 -27.13 8.08 -27.84
CA LEU A 299 -26.20 9.08 -28.36
C LEU A 299 -26.19 9.06 -29.90
N LYS A 300 -25.73 10.15 -30.52
CA LYS A 300 -25.52 10.21 -31.97
C LYS A 300 -24.17 9.58 -32.35
N PRO A 301 -24.05 8.94 -33.52
CA PRO A 301 -22.77 8.43 -34.03
C PRO A 301 -21.80 9.55 -34.40
N ASN A 302 -20.50 9.27 -34.25
CA ASN A 302 -19.38 10.17 -34.56
C ASN A 302 -19.50 11.58 -33.96
N ALA A 303 -20.16 11.71 -32.81
CA ALA A 303 -20.42 12.98 -32.14
C ALA A 303 -19.55 13.10 -30.88
N ALA A 304 -19.11 14.34 -30.60
CA ALA A 304 -18.38 14.67 -29.38
C ALA A 304 -19.37 15.07 -28.29
N PHE A 305 -19.21 14.50 -27.10
CA PHE A 305 -19.99 14.79 -25.92
C PHE A 305 -19.08 15.35 -24.82
N ILE A 306 -19.51 16.44 -24.20
CA ILE A 306 -18.92 16.90 -22.94
C ILE A 306 -19.67 16.20 -21.81
N VAL A 307 -18.91 15.58 -20.90
CA VAL A 307 -19.44 14.87 -19.74
C VAL A 307 -18.83 15.44 -18.46
N GLN A 308 -19.64 15.50 -17.41
CA GLN A 308 -19.26 15.88 -16.05
C GLN A 308 -19.95 14.95 -15.06
N VAL A 309 -19.28 14.63 -13.94
CA VAL A 309 -19.85 13.80 -12.87
C VAL A 309 -19.64 14.43 -11.50
N ARG A 310 -20.65 14.35 -10.63
CA ARG A 310 -20.56 14.73 -9.21
C ARG A 310 -21.07 13.59 -8.33
N ALA A 311 -20.50 13.45 -7.14
CA ALA A 311 -20.94 12.48 -6.13
C ALA A 311 -21.88 13.13 -5.11
N ARG A 312 -22.66 12.32 -4.38
CA ARG A 312 -23.59 12.78 -3.34
C ARG A 312 -23.42 12.05 -2.02
N THR A 313 -23.50 12.79 -0.91
CA THR A 313 -23.67 12.25 0.45
C THR A 313 -25.04 12.65 1.00
N VAL A 314 -25.35 12.31 2.26
CA VAL A 314 -26.54 12.81 2.96
C VAL A 314 -26.58 14.34 3.09
N ALA A 315 -25.41 15.01 3.03
CA ALA A 315 -25.29 16.46 3.07
C ALA A 315 -25.54 17.15 1.72
N GLY A 316 -25.66 16.37 0.64
CA GLY A 316 -25.97 16.86 -0.71
C GLY A 316 -24.92 16.54 -1.76
N TYR A 317 -25.09 17.15 -2.93
CA TYR A 317 -24.21 16.96 -4.09
C TYR A 317 -22.91 17.76 -3.94
N GLY A 318 -21.79 17.12 -4.27
CA GLY A 318 -20.50 17.77 -4.47
C GLY A 318 -20.43 18.61 -5.74
N GLN A 319 -19.25 19.18 -5.99
CA GLN A 319 -18.96 19.87 -7.25
C GLN A 319 -18.85 18.85 -8.40
N TYR A 320 -19.27 19.26 -9.60
CA TYR A 320 -18.97 18.51 -10.82
C TYR A 320 -17.46 18.43 -11.07
N SER A 321 -17.03 17.31 -11.65
CA SER A 321 -15.73 17.19 -12.29
C SER A 321 -15.51 18.28 -13.34
N PHE A 322 -14.25 18.50 -13.70
CA PHE A 322 -13.93 19.22 -14.92
C PHE A 322 -14.66 18.60 -16.13
N PRO A 323 -15.11 19.40 -17.11
CA PRO A 323 -15.73 18.89 -18.33
C PRO A 323 -14.73 18.10 -19.17
N MET A 324 -15.10 16.88 -19.55
CA MET A 324 -14.25 15.97 -20.33
C MET A 324 -14.94 15.63 -21.66
N GLU A 325 -14.19 15.66 -22.77
CA GLU A 325 -14.70 15.31 -24.09
C GLU A 325 -14.53 13.81 -24.36
N PHE A 326 -15.64 13.15 -24.68
CA PHE A 326 -15.67 11.77 -25.18
C PHE A 326 -16.35 11.74 -26.55
N ARG A 327 -16.05 10.75 -27.38
CA ARG A 327 -16.60 10.63 -28.75
C ARG A 327 -17.22 9.26 -28.96
N THR A 328 -18.40 9.23 -29.56
CA THR A 328 -19.00 8.01 -30.09
C THR A 328 -18.27 7.55 -31.35
N LEU A 329 -18.38 6.26 -31.66
CA LEU A 329 -17.84 5.69 -32.90
C LEU A 329 -18.75 6.01 -34.10
N VAL A 330 -18.31 5.67 -35.30
CA VAL A 330 -19.16 5.69 -36.50
C VAL A 330 -20.07 4.45 -36.48
N ASP A 331 -21.30 4.55 -37.01
CA ASP A 331 -22.27 3.44 -37.07
C ASP A 331 -21.80 2.24 -37.93
N ASP A 332 -20.76 2.42 -38.76
CA ASP A 332 -20.15 1.35 -39.58
C ASP A 332 -19.33 0.36 -38.72
N VAL A 333 -20.04 -0.46 -37.94
CA VAL A 333 -19.49 -1.70 -37.40
C VAL A 333 -19.27 -2.69 -38.54
N THR A 334 -18.05 -2.72 -39.07
CA THR A 334 -17.59 -3.88 -39.84
C THR A 334 -17.67 -5.13 -38.96
N PRO A 335 -18.38 -6.20 -39.36
CA PRO A 335 -18.47 -7.42 -38.56
C PRO A 335 -17.09 -8.08 -38.43
N GLY A 336 -16.46 -7.96 -37.26
CA GLY A 336 -15.16 -8.58 -36.98
C GLY A 336 -14.22 -7.83 -36.04
N MET A 337 -14.45 -6.54 -35.76
CA MET A 337 -13.60 -5.78 -34.85
C MET A 337 -13.96 -6.04 -33.38
N LYS A 338 -13.46 -7.16 -32.83
CA LYS A 338 -13.56 -7.48 -31.39
C LYS A 338 -12.74 -6.48 -30.58
N VAL A 339 -13.39 -5.73 -29.70
CA VAL A 339 -12.74 -4.94 -28.64
C VAL A 339 -12.77 -5.78 -27.36
N TYR A 340 -11.73 -5.70 -26.52
CA TYR A 340 -11.74 -6.35 -25.20
C TYR A 340 -12.90 -5.80 -24.34
N VAL A 341 -13.66 -6.71 -23.73
CA VAL A 341 -14.74 -6.40 -22.79
C VAL A 341 -14.32 -6.89 -21.42
N ASP A 342 -14.17 -5.98 -20.47
CA ASP A 342 -13.77 -6.35 -19.11
C ASP A 342 -14.83 -7.26 -18.46
N PRO A 343 -14.50 -8.48 -18.01
CA PRO A 343 -15.47 -9.36 -17.34
C PRO A 343 -16.16 -8.75 -16.11
N PHE A 344 -15.64 -7.67 -15.51
CA PHE A 344 -16.29 -6.92 -14.44
C PHE A 344 -17.41 -5.99 -14.90
N THR A 345 -17.70 -5.89 -16.20
CA THR A 345 -18.95 -5.27 -16.69
C THR A 345 -20.17 -6.15 -16.45
N TYR A 346 -19.98 -7.44 -16.16
CA TYR A 346 -21.05 -8.40 -15.88
C TYR A 346 -21.34 -8.46 -14.38
N GLU A 347 -22.61 -8.50 -14.00
CA GLU A 347 -23.00 -8.59 -12.59
C GLU A 347 -22.75 -9.99 -12.00
N ASP A 348 -22.79 -11.02 -12.85
CA ASP A 348 -22.40 -12.40 -12.54
C ASP A 348 -21.10 -12.77 -13.30
N PRO A 349 -19.96 -13.03 -12.63
CA PRO A 349 -18.74 -13.53 -13.28
C PRO A 349 -18.94 -14.84 -14.06
N ASN A 350 -19.95 -15.64 -13.69
CA ASN A 350 -20.28 -16.86 -14.44
C ASN A 350 -20.98 -16.52 -15.78
N GLU A 351 -21.56 -15.33 -15.95
CA GLU A 351 -22.13 -14.84 -17.21
C GLU A 351 -21.04 -14.52 -18.24
N ALA A 352 -20.02 -13.76 -17.84
CA ALA A 352 -18.83 -13.53 -18.66
C ALA A 352 -18.13 -14.86 -19.06
N VAL A 353 -18.11 -15.85 -18.16
CA VAL A 353 -17.58 -17.18 -18.46
C VAL A 353 -18.49 -17.97 -19.41
N ARG A 354 -19.82 -17.85 -19.32
CA ARG A 354 -20.77 -18.46 -20.29
C ARG A 354 -20.67 -17.83 -21.68
N GLU A 355 -20.33 -16.54 -21.78
CA GLU A 355 -20.20 -15.84 -23.06
C GLU A 355 -18.85 -16.10 -23.75
N PHE A 356 -17.74 -16.13 -22.99
CA PHE A 356 -16.38 -16.18 -23.55
C PHE A 356 -15.66 -17.53 -23.38
N ALA A 357 -16.16 -18.46 -22.57
CA ALA A 357 -15.56 -19.76 -22.35
C ALA A 357 -16.57 -20.91 -22.54
N LYS A 358 -16.05 -22.13 -22.70
CA LYS A 358 -16.85 -23.33 -22.95
C LYS A 358 -16.73 -24.30 -21.76
N GLU A 359 -17.86 -24.73 -21.23
CA GLU A 359 -17.94 -25.74 -20.18
C GLU A 359 -17.55 -27.14 -20.71
N ILE A 360 -16.86 -27.92 -19.87
CA ILE A 360 -16.23 -29.19 -20.23
C ILE A 360 -16.36 -30.16 -19.04
N ASP A 361 -16.84 -31.37 -19.32
CA ASP A 361 -17.03 -32.46 -18.35
C ASP A 361 -15.73 -33.28 -18.18
N ILE A 362 -15.27 -33.52 -16.94
CA ILE A 362 -13.88 -33.90 -16.63
C ILE A 362 -13.77 -34.88 -15.46
N SER A 363 -12.85 -35.85 -15.58
CA SER A 363 -12.40 -36.71 -14.48
C SER A 363 -10.92 -36.45 -14.13
N CYS A 364 -10.66 -35.89 -12.95
CA CYS A 364 -9.31 -35.75 -12.36
C CYS A 364 -9.37 -35.85 -10.82
N GLU A 365 -8.31 -36.37 -10.18
CA GLU A 365 -8.09 -36.23 -8.73
C GLU A 365 -7.41 -34.88 -8.41
N PHE A 366 -7.70 -34.33 -7.23
CA PHE A 366 -7.48 -32.92 -6.91
C PHE A 366 -5.99 -32.51 -6.79
N GLY A 367 -5.65 -31.36 -7.41
CA GLY A 367 -4.33 -30.73 -7.34
C GLY A 367 -4.29 -29.40 -8.11
N GLU A 368 -3.46 -28.45 -7.67
CA GLU A 368 -3.46 -27.04 -8.10
C GLU A 368 -3.33 -26.85 -9.63
N VAL A 369 -2.54 -27.70 -10.28
CA VAL A 369 -2.62 -27.96 -11.73
C VAL A 369 -2.45 -29.46 -11.98
N CYS A 370 -3.47 -30.15 -12.52
CA CYS A 370 -3.38 -31.55 -12.94
C CYS A 370 -3.24 -31.70 -14.47
N ARG A 371 -2.67 -32.82 -14.96
CA ARG A 371 -2.66 -33.15 -16.40
C ARG A 371 -3.85 -34.03 -16.72
N GLY A 372 -4.78 -33.52 -17.51
CA GLY A 372 -5.96 -34.25 -17.97
C GLY A 372 -5.89 -34.69 -19.43
N ARG A 373 -7.00 -35.30 -19.87
CA ARG A 373 -7.33 -35.56 -21.27
C ARG A 373 -8.69 -34.95 -21.58
N LEU A 374 -8.80 -34.31 -22.73
CA LEU A 374 -10.02 -33.70 -23.23
C LEU A 374 -10.41 -34.39 -24.54
N LYS A 375 -11.64 -34.88 -24.63
CA LYS A 375 -12.22 -35.47 -25.83
C LYS A 375 -13.36 -34.60 -26.35
N LEU A 376 -13.05 -33.70 -27.28
CA LEU A 376 -14.07 -32.86 -27.92
C LEU A 376 -14.86 -33.66 -28.99
N PRO A 377 -16.16 -33.40 -29.18
CA PRO A 377 -16.94 -34.03 -30.25
C PRO A 377 -16.28 -33.83 -31.62
N GLY A 378 -16.04 -34.94 -32.34
CA GLY A 378 -15.43 -34.92 -33.68
C GLY A 378 -13.91 -34.67 -33.72
N ARG A 379 -13.22 -34.46 -32.59
CA ARG A 379 -11.74 -34.33 -32.54
C ARG A 379 -11.10 -35.54 -31.86
N ARG A 380 -9.79 -35.72 -32.10
CA ARG A 380 -8.96 -36.67 -31.34
C ARG A 380 -8.81 -36.18 -29.89
N GLU A 381 -8.57 -37.10 -28.98
CA GLU A 381 -8.27 -36.80 -27.57
C GLU A 381 -6.98 -35.95 -27.46
N ILE A 382 -7.04 -34.84 -26.73
CA ILE A 382 -5.93 -33.89 -26.52
C ILE A 382 -5.54 -33.82 -25.04
N PHE A 383 -4.26 -33.59 -24.75
CA PHE A 383 -3.77 -33.45 -23.37
C PHE A 383 -3.81 -32.00 -22.90
N VAL A 384 -4.39 -31.79 -21.73
CA VAL A 384 -4.72 -30.47 -21.18
C VAL A 384 -4.08 -30.25 -19.81
N ALA A 385 -3.71 -29.01 -19.51
CA ALA A 385 -3.43 -28.54 -18.17
C ALA A 385 -4.76 -28.12 -17.54
N ILE A 386 -5.14 -28.77 -16.44
CA ILE A 386 -6.35 -28.49 -15.67
C ILE A 386 -5.91 -27.70 -14.44
N LYS A 387 -6.12 -26.38 -14.45
CA LYS A 387 -6.05 -25.56 -13.25
C LYS A 387 -7.34 -25.82 -12.46
N THR A 388 -7.23 -26.15 -11.17
CA THR A 388 -8.39 -26.37 -10.29
C THR A 388 -8.34 -25.42 -9.11
N LEU A 389 -9.52 -24.97 -8.66
CA LEU A 389 -9.64 -24.14 -7.47
C LEU A 389 -9.68 -25.03 -6.21
N LYS A 390 -8.75 -24.79 -5.27
CA LYS A 390 -8.59 -25.59 -4.04
C LYS A 390 -9.86 -25.60 -3.18
N VAL A 391 -10.23 -26.76 -2.65
CA VAL A 391 -11.36 -26.89 -1.69
C VAL A 391 -11.14 -25.97 -0.50
N GLY A 392 -12.17 -25.21 -0.11
CA GLY A 392 -12.07 -24.16 0.92
C GLY A 392 -11.60 -22.79 0.38
N TYR A 393 -11.70 -22.55 -0.92
CA TYR A 393 -11.44 -21.23 -1.52
C TYR A 393 -12.35 -20.13 -0.96
N THR A 394 -11.87 -18.90 -1.00
CA THR A 394 -12.69 -17.69 -0.76
C THR A 394 -13.42 -17.25 -2.02
N GLU A 395 -14.53 -16.54 -1.86
CA GLU A 395 -15.25 -15.93 -3.00
C GLU A 395 -14.39 -14.93 -3.81
N ARG A 396 -13.36 -14.33 -3.20
CA ARG A 396 -12.36 -13.53 -3.92
C ARG A 396 -11.56 -14.40 -4.89
N GLN A 397 -10.93 -15.47 -4.37
CA GLN A 397 -10.16 -16.41 -5.18
C GLN A 397 -11.00 -17.08 -6.29
N ARG A 398 -12.28 -17.34 -6.03
CA ARG A 398 -13.22 -17.83 -7.06
C ARG A 398 -13.44 -16.80 -8.18
N ARG A 399 -13.69 -15.52 -7.83
CA ARG A 399 -13.82 -14.44 -8.83
C ARG A 399 -12.53 -14.23 -9.62
N ASP A 400 -11.37 -14.30 -8.96
CA ASP A 400 -10.07 -14.13 -9.61
C ASP A 400 -9.82 -15.25 -10.64
N PHE A 401 -10.11 -16.50 -10.27
CA PHE A 401 -10.01 -17.68 -11.13
C PHE A 401 -10.97 -17.61 -12.33
N LEU A 402 -12.22 -17.15 -12.14
CA LEU A 402 -13.19 -16.96 -13.22
C LEU A 402 -12.85 -15.77 -14.13
N SER A 403 -12.23 -14.72 -13.58
CA SER A 403 -11.76 -13.56 -14.32
C SER A 403 -10.61 -13.91 -15.26
N GLU A 404 -9.63 -14.68 -14.78
CA GLU A 404 -8.55 -15.21 -15.62
C GLU A 404 -9.10 -16.03 -16.81
N ALA A 405 -10.13 -16.86 -16.56
CA ALA A 405 -10.81 -17.64 -17.60
C ALA A 405 -11.51 -16.77 -18.66
N SER A 406 -12.30 -15.79 -18.22
CA SER A 406 -13.09 -14.92 -19.11
C SER A 406 -12.25 -13.88 -19.85
N ILE A 407 -11.09 -13.48 -19.32
CA ILE A 407 -10.08 -12.72 -20.06
C ILE A 407 -9.43 -13.60 -21.14
N MET A 408 -8.97 -14.81 -20.77
CA MET A 408 -8.35 -15.75 -21.72
C MET A 408 -9.27 -16.14 -22.88
N GLY A 409 -10.58 -16.31 -22.62
CA GLY A 409 -11.58 -16.67 -23.63
C GLY A 409 -11.79 -15.62 -24.73
N GLN A 410 -11.44 -14.36 -24.48
CA GLN A 410 -11.60 -13.27 -25.46
C GLN A 410 -10.45 -13.21 -26.50
N PHE A 411 -9.31 -13.86 -26.22
CA PHE A 411 -8.12 -13.76 -27.06
C PHE A 411 -7.94 -14.97 -27.99
N ASP A 412 -7.71 -14.67 -29.27
CA ASP A 412 -7.37 -15.65 -30.30
C ASP A 412 -6.18 -15.15 -31.12
N HIS A 413 -4.99 -15.62 -30.75
CA HIS A 413 -3.73 -15.27 -31.42
C HIS A 413 -2.68 -16.37 -31.17
N PRO A 414 -1.86 -16.76 -32.17
CA PRO A 414 -0.89 -17.86 -32.03
C PRO A 414 0.13 -17.68 -30.90
N ASN A 415 0.48 -16.43 -30.56
CA ASN A 415 1.42 -16.09 -29.46
C ASN A 415 0.72 -15.63 -28.17
N ILE A 416 -0.58 -15.85 -28.03
CA ILE A 416 -1.30 -15.76 -26.76
C ILE A 416 -1.67 -17.19 -26.30
N ILE A 417 -1.75 -17.40 -24.99
CA ILE A 417 -2.25 -18.67 -24.45
C ILE A 417 -3.76 -18.78 -24.73
N HIS A 418 -4.12 -19.77 -25.54
CA HIS A 418 -5.49 -20.10 -25.93
C HIS A 418 -5.78 -21.52 -25.45
N LEU A 419 -6.97 -21.77 -24.92
CA LEU A 419 -7.44 -23.03 -24.31
C LEU A 419 -7.37 -24.23 -25.31
N GLU A 420 -6.38 -25.15 -25.29
CA GLU A 420 -6.44 -26.53 -25.89
C GLU A 420 -5.25 -27.51 -25.61
N GLY A 421 -3.97 -27.22 -25.96
CA GLY A 421 -2.85 -28.20 -25.84
C GLY A 421 -1.52 -27.81 -26.54
N VAL A 422 -0.34 -28.45 -26.42
CA VAL A 422 0.19 -29.60 -25.62
C VAL A 422 1.76 -29.58 -25.59
N VAL A 423 2.46 -29.97 -24.50
CA VAL A 423 3.73 -30.77 -24.53
C VAL A 423 3.78 -31.79 -23.39
N THR A 424 4.41 -32.95 -23.63
CA THR A 424 4.51 -34.08 -22.70
C THR A 424 5.93 -34.63 -22.59
N LYS A 425 6.36 -35.02 -21.37
CA LYS A 425 7.51 -35.92 -21.06
C LYS A 425 8.66 -35.95 -22.09
N SER A 426 9.55 -34.97 -21.96
CA SER A 426 10.98 -35.17 -22.19
C SER A 426 11.72 -34.66 -20.95
N ARG A 427 12.98 -35.08 -20.76
CA ARG A 427 13.88 -34.48 -19.75
C ARG A 427 13.94 -32.95 -19.99
N PRO A 428 14.31 -32.13 -18.97
CA PRO A 428 14.71 -30.75 -19.26
C PRO A 428 15.69 -30.79 -20.43
N LEU A 429 15.53 -29.86 -21.38
CA LEU A 429 16.43 -29.78 -22.54
C LEU A 429 17.85 -29.71 -22.00
N ASN A 430 18.66 -30.74 -22.30
CA ASN A 430 20.10 -30.75 -22.00
C ASN A 430 20.72 -29.44 -22.50
N ASP A 431 21.86 -29.03 -21.90
CA ASP A 431 22.64 -27.80 -22.15
C ASP A 431 22.98 -27.53 -23.62
N GLY A 432 21.96 -27.25 -24.43
CA GLY A 432 22.01 -27.01 -25.85
C GLY A 432 21.85 -25.53 -26.08
N GLN A 433 22.95 -24.87 -26.45
CA GLN A 433 22.94 -23.48 -26.88
C GLN A 433 21.87 -23.28 -27.97
N PHE A 434 20.79 -22.57 -27.62
CA PHE A 434 19.90 -22.03 -28.62
C PHE A 434 20.72 -21.09 -29.51
N THR A 435 20.62 -21.27 -30.82
CA THR A 435 21.22 -20.30 -31.73
C THR A 435 20.58 -18.93 -31.53
N VAL A 436 21.36 -17.85 -31.68
CA VAL A 436 20.86 -16.47 -31.56
C VAL A 436 19.59 -16.25 -32.39
N ILE A 437 19.49 -16.86 -33.59
CA ILE A 437 18.30 -16.76 -34.44
C ILE A 437 17.05 -17.43 -33.84
N GLN A 438 17.21 -18.51 -33.06
CA GLN A 438 16.10 -19.12 -32.31
C GLN A 438 15.63 -18.20 -31.17
N LEU A 439 16.56 -17.62 -30.41
CA LEU A 439 16.23 -16.64 -29.35
C LEU A 439 15.52 -15.41 -29.93
N VAL A 440 15.98 -14.87 -31.06
CA VAL A 440 15.29 -13.77 -31.78
C VAL A 440 13.89 -14.20 -32.25
N GLY A 441 13.73 -15.45 -32.71
CA GLY A 441 12.42 -16.01 -33.06
C GLY A 441 11.45 -16.08 -31.87
N MET A 442 11.95 -16.48 -30.70
CA MET A 442 11.19 -16.48 -29.43
C MET A 442 10.76 -15.08 -29.03
N LEU A 443 11.70 -14.12 -29.05
CA LEU A 443 11.44 -12.69 -28.77
C LEU A 443 10.43 -12.08 -29.73
N ARG A 444 10.51 -12.42 -31.02
CA ARG A 444 9.55 -11.99 -32.05
C ARG A 444 8.16 -12.56 -31.80
N GLY A 445 8.06 -13.81 -31.34
CA GLY A 445 6.81 -14.42 -30.92
C GLY A 445 6.16 -13.66 -29.76
N ILE A 446 6.92 -13.37 -28.71
CA ILE A 446 6.46 -12.61 -27.54
C ILE A 446 6.00 -11.19 -27.97
N ALA A 447 6.79 -10.49 -28.80
CA ALA A 447 6.43 -9.17 -29.32
C ALA A 447 5.16 -9.20 -30.16
N ALA A 448 4.91 -10.25 -30.94
CA ALA A 448 3.68 -10.41 -31.71
C ALA A 448 2.45 -10.61 -30.80
N GLY A 449 2.59 -11.38 -29.71
CA GLY A 449 1.55 -11.50 -28.68
C GLY A 449 1.24 -10.15 -28.01
N MET A 450 2.27 -9.43 -27.59
CA MET A 450 2.11 -8.11 -26.96
C MET A 450 1.60 -7.02 -27.92
N LYS A 451 1.95 -7.10 -29.21
CA LYS A 451 1.33 -6.27 -30.26
C LYS A 451 -0.18 -6.48 -30.30
N TYR A 452 -0.62 -7.74 -30.35
CA TYR A 452 -2.04 -8.10 -30.37
C TYR A 452 -2.76 -7.59 -29.12
N LEU A 453 -2.23 -7.82 -27.92
CA LEU A 453 -2.82 -7.28 -26.67
C LEU A 453 -2.93 -5.75 -26.70
N SER A 454 -1.89 -5.06 -27.16
CA SER A 454 -1.90 -3.60 -27.29
C SER A 454 -2.91 -3.10 -28.34
N GLU A 455 -3.18 -3.87 -29.40
CA GLU A 455 -4.20 -3.55 -30.42
C GLU A 455 -5.63 -3.82 -29.89
N MET A 456 -5.78 -4.78 -28.98
CA MET A 456 -7.01 -5.04 -28.19
C MET A 456 -7.23 -4.04 -27.04
N ASN A 457 -6.38 -3.00 -26.91
CA ASN A 457 -6.32 -2.04 -25.79
C ASN A 457 -6.08 -2.67 -24.41
N TYR A 458 -5.50 -3.86 -24.36
CA TYR A 458 -5.17 -4.58 -23.13
C TYR A 458 -3.73 -4.27 -22.68
N VAL A 459 -3.54 -4.08 -21.38
CA VAL A 459 -2.23 -3.82 -20.73
C VAL A 459 -1.93 -4.95 -19.77
N HIS A 460 -0.79 -5.63 -19.95
CA HIS A 460 -0.45 -6.88 -19.26
C HIS A 460 0.01 -6.64 -17.81
N ARG A 461 0.78 -5.58 -17.55
CA ARG A 461 1.27 -5.15 -16.22
C ARG A 461 2.29 -6.07 -15.54
N ASP A 462 2.25 -7.39 -15.75
CA ASP A 462 3.24 -8.38 -15.25
C ASP A 462 3.92 -9.17 -16.39
N LEU A 463 4.42 -8.48 -17.41
CA LEU A 463 5.16 -9.13 -18.49
C LEU A 463 6.59 -9.48 -18.03
N ALA A 464 6.88 -10.77 -17.92
CA ALA A 464 8.17 -11.31 -17.51
C ALA A 464 8.40 -12.71 -18.12
N ALA A 465 9.64 -13.20 -18.25
CA ALA A 465 9.92 -14.52 -18.84
C ALA A 465 9.23 -15.68 -18.11
N ARG A 466 9.04 -15.56 -16.78
CA ARG A 466 8.22 -16.48 -15.95
C ARG A 466 6.77 -16.66 -16.43
N ASN A 467 6.23 -15.67 -17.14
CA ASN A 467 4.84 -15.62 -17.63
C ASN A 467 4.79 -15.87 -19.15
N ILE A 468 5.92 -16.27 -19.75
CA ILE A 468 6.01 -16.76 -21.12
C ILE A 468 6.06 -18.29 -21.12
N LEU A 469 5.23 -18.87 -21.95
CA LEU A 469 5.00 -20.30 -22.08
C LEU A 469 5.54 -20.82 -23.41
N VAL A 470 6.47 -21.78 -23.37
CA VAL A 470 7.20 -22.27 -24.56
C VAL A 470 6.83 -23.71 -24.90
N ASN A 471 6.36 -23.96 -26.13
CA ASN A 471 6.00 -25.30 -26.60
C ASN A 471 7.19 -26.05 -27.25
N SER A 472 6.98 -27.31 -27.66
CA SER A 472 8.02 -28.18 -28.24
C SER A 472 8.62 -27.64 -29.54
N ASN A 473 7.95 -26.71 -30.20
CA ASN A 473 8.36 -26.10 -31.47
C ASN A 473 8.95 -24.70 -31.23
N LEU A 474 9.35 -24.39 -29.99
CA LEU A 474 9.87 -23.09 -29.53
C LEU A 474 8.91 -21.90 -29.71
N VAL A 475 7.61 -22.16 -29.90
CA VAL A 475 6.60 -21.09 -29.98
C VAL A 475 6.33 -20.57 -28.57
N CYS A 476 6.70 -19.31 -28.35
CA CYS A 476 6.39 -18.57 -27.13
C CYS A 476 4.96 -18.02 -27.15
N LYS A 477 4.26 -18.17 -26.03
CA LYS A 477 2.92 -17.63 -25.77
C LYS A 477 2.94 -16.78 -24.50
N VAL A 478 2.37 -15.58 -24.58
CA VAL A 478 2.14 -14.73 -23.40
C VAL A 478 1.00 -15.34 -22.56
N SER A 479 1.16 -15.34 -21.24
CA SER A 479 0.21 -15.92 -20.28
C SER A 479 0.18 -15.12 -18.97
N ASP A 480 -0.49 -15.66 -17.95
CA ASP A 480 -0.70 -15.06 -16.62
C ASP A 480 -1.40 -13.69 -16.66
N PHE A 481 -2.68 -13.72 -17.02
CA PHE A 481 -3.57 -12.56 -17.04
C PHE A 481 -4.20 -12.26 -15.66
N GLY A 482 -3.95 -13.12 -14.65
CA GLY A 482 -4.56 -13.00 -13.32
C GLY A 482 -4.14 -11.74 -12.56
N LEU A 483 -3.01 -11.14 -12.91
CA LEU A 483 -2.47 -9.90 -12.33
C LEU A 483 -2.85 -8.62 -13.09
N SER A 484 -3.66 -8.69 -14.13
CA SER A 484 -4.10 -7.51 -14.91
C SER A 484 -5.04 -6.55 -14.17
N ARG A 485 -5.34 -6.83 -12.90
CA ARG A 485 -6.40 -6.19 -12.14
C ARG A 485 -5.92 -4.97 -11.34
N PHE A 486 -6.90 -4.15 -11.00
CA PHE A 486 -6.72 -2.95 -10.19
C PHE A 486 -6.38 -3.31 -8.75
N LEU A 487 -5.69 -2.40 -8.06
CA LEU A 487 -5.27 -2.61 -6.69
C LEU A 487 -6.45 -2.38 -5.75
N GLU A 488 -7.07 -3.46 -5.28
CA GLU A 488 -8.00 -3.41 -4.14
C GLU A 488 -7.20 -3.18 -2.85
N ASP A 489 -7.66 -2.27 -1.98
CA ASP A 489 -7.05 -2.05 -0.67
C ASP A 489 -7.19 -3.28 0.23
N ASP A 490 -6.06 -3.93 0.54
CA ASP A 490 -5.94 -4.97 1.57
C ASP A 490 -4.71 -4.66 2.44
N PRO A 491 -4.88 -4.02 3.62
CA PRO A 491 -3.77 -3.53 4.43
C PRO A 491 -3.00 -4.60 5.25
N SER A 492 -3.22 -5.89 5.00
CA SER A 492 -2.88 -6.96 5.97
C SER A 492 -1.54 -7.70 5.79
N ASP A 493 -0.81 -7.53 4.68
CA ASP A 493 0.54 -8.13 4.47
C ASP A 493 1.67 -7.12 4.83
N PRO A 494 2.50 -7.39 5.86
CA PRO A 494 3.54 -6.47 6.33
C PRO A 494 4.84 -6.49 5.49
N THR A 495 4.88 -7.17 4.34
CA THR A 495 6.07 -7.19 3.48
C THR A 495 6.18 -5.88 2.67
N TYR A 496 7.12 -5.00 3.06
CA TYR A 496 7.26 -3.62 2.58
C TYR A 496 7.24 -3.41 1.05
N THR A 497 6.09 -2.98 0.53
CA THR A 497 5.89 -1.93 -0.50
C THR A 497 4.40 -1.55 -0.46
N SER A 498 3.99 -0.74 0.51
CA SER A 498 2.60 -0.67 1.00
C SER A 498 1.83 0.58 0.53
N SER A 499 0.73 0.35 -0.21
CA SER A 499 -0.57 1.05 -0.14
C SER A 499 -1.41 0.61 -1.36
N LEU A 500 -2.61 0.07 -1.16
CA LEU A 500 -3.41 -0.66 -2.16
C LEU A 500 -2.74 -1.94 -2.71
N GLY A 501 -3.47 -3.06 -2.69
CA GLY A 501 -2.93 -4.42 -2.75
C GLY A 501 -2.36 -4.88 -4.11
N GLY A 502 -1.20 -5.54 -4.06
CA GLY A 502 -0.52 -6.17 -5.19
C GLY A 502 1.00 -5.97 -5.14
N LYS A 503 1.78 -7.06 -5.14
CA LYS A 503 3.25 -6.99 -5.15
C LYS A 503 3.74 -6.65 -6.57
N ILE A 504 3.98 -5.37 -6.83
CA ILE A 504 4.51 -4.88 -8.12
C ILE A 504 5.91 -5.51 -8.38
N PRO A 505 6.16 -6.10 -9.55
CA PRO A 505 7.39 -6.80 -9.88
C PRO A 505 8.52 -5.82 -10.26
N ILE A 506 8.97 -4.98 -9.31
CA ILE A 506 9.86 -3.81 -9.47
C ILE A 506 10.89 -3.90 -10.61
N ARG A 507 11.64 -4.99 -10.74
CA ARG A 507 12.71 -5.18 -11.76
C ARG A 507 12.20 -5.21 -13.21
N TRP A 508 10.94 -5.58 -13.42
CA TRP A 508 10.27 -5.61 -14.72
C TRP A 508 9.44 -4.35 -14.97
N THR A 509 9.10 -3.57 -13.94
CA THR A 509 8.14 -2.46 -14.03
C THR A 509 8.81 -1.15 -14.48
N ALA A 510 8.13 -0.41 -15.35
CA ALA A 510 8.60 0.91 -15.81
C ALA A 510 8.58 1.97 -14.68
N PRO A 511 9.49 2.97 -14.69
CA PRO A 511 9.59 3.98 -13.62
C PRO A 511 8.28 4.73 -13.37
N GLU A 512 7.54 5.09 -14.42
CA GLU A 512 6.25 5.79 -14.27
C GLU A 512 5.12 4.90 -13.71
N ALA A 513 5.26 3.58 -13.84
CA ALA A 513 4.35 2.60 -13.27
C ALA A 513 4.71 2.26 -11.81
N ILE A 514 5.98 2.36 -11.42
CA ILE A 514 6.41 2.31 -10.01
C ILE A 514 5.97 3.59 -9.28
N ALA A 515 6.38 4.77 -9.77
CA ALA A 515 6.21 6.03 -9.07
C ALA A 515 4.76 6.57 -9.09
N TYR A 516 4.03 6.37 -10.19
CA TYR A 516 2.70 6.98 -10.40
C TYR A 516 1.61 5.96 -10.77
N ARG A 517 1.90 4.66 -10.69
CA ARG A 517 0.99 3.55 -11.09
C ARG A 517 0.40 3.69 -12.50
N LYS A 518 1.11 4.36 -13.40
CA LYS A 518 0.64 4.70 -14.74
C LYS A 518 0.91 3.58 -15.75
N PHE A 519 0.28 2.42 -15.55
CA PHE A 519 0.36 1.28 -16.47
C PHE A 519 -0.26 1.60 -17.84
N THR A 520 0.48 1.32 -18.91
CA THR A 520 0.08 1.51 -20.31
C THR A 520 0.83 0.51 -21.21
N SER A 521 0.46 0.37 -22.48
CA SER A 521 1.26 -0.44 -23.43
C SER A 521 2.72 0.01 -23.52
N ALA A 522 3.03 1.28 -23.22
CA ALA A 522 4.40 1.79 -23.15
C ALA A 522 5.16 1.38 -21.87
N SER A 523 4.48 1.04 -20.77
CA SER A 523 5.11 0.39 -19.62
C SER A 523 5.32 -1.11 -19.87
N ASP A 524 4.41 -1.77 -20.59
CA ASP A 524 4.65 -3.16 -21.04
C ASP A 524 5.84 -3.27 -22.00
N VAL A 525 6.13 -2.24 -22.82
CA VAL A 525 7.34 -2.17 -23.66
C VAL A 525 8.61 -2.16 -22.81
N TRP A 526 8.63 -1.47 -21.67
CA TRP A 526 9.76 -1.51 -20.74
C TRP A 526 9.97 -2.93 -20.19
N SER A 527 8.88 -3.57 -19.74
CA SER A 527 8.88 -4.95 -19.26
C SER A 527 9.35 -5.92 -20.35
N TYR A 528 8.95 -5.71 -21.60
CA TYR A 528 9.41 -6.47 -22.76
C TYR A 528 10.93 -6.32 -22.98
N GLY A 529 11.51 -5.14 -22.78
CA GLY A 529 12.96 -4.95 -22.79
C GLY A 529 13.68 -5.79 -21.73
N ILE A 530 13.08 -5.94 -20.54
CA ILE A 530 13.60 -6.85 -19.49
C ILE A 530 13.46 -8.32 -19.91
N VAL A 531 12.34 -8.71 -20.53
CA VAL A 531 12.18 -10.07 -21.11
C VAL A 531 13.19 -10.35 -22.22
N MET A 532 13.53 -9.36 -23.06
CA MET A 532 14.61 -9.48 -24.03
C MET A 532 15.94 -9.79 -23.36
N TRP A 533 16.24 -9.12 -22.25
CA TRP A 533 17.45 -9.37 -21.46
C TRP A 533 17.44 -10.77 -20.84
N GLU A 534 16.34 -11.18 -20.18
CA GLU A 534 16.17 -12.54 -19.62
C GLU A 534 16.39 -13.64 -20.66
N VAL A 535 15.80 -13.52 -21.85
CA VAL A 535 15.93 -14.56 -22.91
C VAL A 535 17.36 -14.62 -23.46
N MET A 536 18.03 -13.47 -23.62
CA MET A 536 19.39 -13.42 -24.13
C MET A 536 20.45 -13.80 -23.08
N SER A 537 20.12 -13.73 -21.78
CA SER A 537 20.94 -14.22 -20.67
C SER A 537 20.56 -15.64 -20.20
N TYR A 538 19.72 -16.36 -20.95
CA TYR A 538 19.23 -17.71 -20.61
C TYR A 538 18.53 -17.80 -19.23
N GLY A 539 17.91 -16.71 -18.78
CA GLY A 539 17.13 -16.64 -17.55
C GLY A 539 17.88 -16.09 -16.34
N GLU A 540 18.97 -15.34 -16.52
CA GLU A 540 19.57 -14.60 -15.39
C GLU A 540 18.55 -13.66 -14.75
N ARG A 541 18.71 -13.44 -13.44
CA ARG A 541 17.89 -12.52 -12.65
C ARG A 541 18.21 -11.07 -13.04
N PRO A 542 17.23 -10.27 -13.55
CA PRO A 542 17.47 -8.87 -13.86
C PRO A 542 17.97 -8.08 -12.65
N TYR A 543 19.06 -7.33 -12.83
CA TYR A 543 19.77 -6.59 -11.77
C TYR A 543 20.34 -7.48 -10.64
N TRP A 544 20.49 -8.79 -10.86
CA TRP A 544 21.13 -9.75 -9.95
C TRP A 544 20.69 -9.57 -8.48
N ASP A 545 21.64 -9.36 -7.58
CA ASP A 545 21.44 -9.31 -6.13
C ASP A 545 21.14 -7.91 -5.57
N MET A 546 21.09 -6.86 -6.40
CA MET A 546 20.66 -5.51 -5.99
C MET A 546 19.31 -5.58 -5.27
N SER A 547 19.07 -4.82 -4.19
CA SER A 547 17.74 -4.81 -3.57
C SER A 547 16.71 -4.13 -4.49
N ASN A 548 15.41 -4.31 -4.24
CA ASN A 548 14.38 -3.60 -5.01
C ASN A 548 14.54 -2.07 -4.90
N GLN A 549 15.02 -1.55 -3.76
CA GLN A 549 15.29 -0.12 -3.60
C GLN A 549 16.51 0.32 -4.42
N ASP A 550 17.57 -0.48 -4.45
CA ASP A 550 18.76 -0.17 -5.26
C ASP A 550 18.45 -0.18 -6.75
N VAL A 551 17.56 -1.08 -7.20
CA VAL A 551 17.07 -1.12 -8.59
C VAL A 551 16.30 0.16 -8.94
N ILE A 552 15.40 0.63 -8.05
CA ILE A 552 14.69 1.90 -8.24
C ILE A 552 15.71 3.05 -8.34
N ASN A 553 16.60 3.18 -7.36
CA ASN A 553 17.60 4.24 -7.29
C ASN A 553 18.51 4.26 -8.54
N ALA A 554 18.99 3.09 -8.99
CA ALA A 554 19.86 2.98 -10.15
C ALA A 554 19.13 3.35 -11.45
N VAL A 555 17.91 2.85 -11.64
CA VAL A 555 17.09 3.17 -12.82
C VAL A 555 16.75 4.66 -12.88
N GLU A 556 16.47 5.29 -11.73
CA GLU A 556 16.28 6.74 -11.59
C GLU A 556 17.54 7.56 -11.87
N GLN A 557 18.74 6.98 -11.70
CA GLN A 557 20.04 7.54 -12.07
C GLN A 557 20.47 7.17 -13.51
N ASP A 558 19.52 6.74 -14.35
CA ASP A 558 19.70 6.30 -15.73
C ASP A 558 20.66 5.09 -15.95
N TYR A 559 20.96 4.33 -14.90
CA TYR A 559 21.58 3.01 -15.04
C TYR A 559 20.63 2.05 -15.78
N ARG A 560 21.18 1.24 -16.68
CA ARG A 560 20.48 0.21 -17.46
C ARG A 560 21.33 -1.05 -17.51
N LEU A 561 20.68 -2.20 -17.76
CA LEU A 561 21.38 -3.48 -17.79
C LEU A 561 22.40 -3.53 -18.95
N PRO A 562 23.63 -4.04 -18.70
CA PRO A 562 24.63 -4.25 -19.74
C PRO A 562 24.18 -5.35 -20.73
N PRO A 563 24.80 -5.43 -21.92
CA PRO A 563 24.50 -6.51 -22.86
C PRO A 563 24.82 -7.88 -22.23
N PRO A 564 23.93 -8.88 -22.35
CA PRO A 564 24.26 -10.26 -22.04
C PRO A 564 25.44 -10.78 -22.87
N MET A 565 26.09 -11.85 -22.39
CA MET A 565 27.15 -12.54 -23.14
C MET A 565 26.67 -12.92 -24.55
N ASP A 566 27.54 -12.72 -25.53
CA ASP A 566 27.28 -12.97 -26.96
C ASP A 566 26.04 -12.27 -27.55
N CYS A 567 25.49 -11.26 -26.88
CA CYS A 567 24.31 -10.53 -27.34
C CYS A 567 24.65 -9.64 -28.56
N PRO A 568 23.92 -9.77 -29.69
CA PRO A 568 24.07 -8.88 -30.83
C PRO A 568 23.75 -7.42 -30.47
N THR A 569 24.57 -6.48 -30.94
CA THR A 569 24.43 -5.04 -30.69
C THR A 569 23.05 -4.50 -31.07
N ALA A 570 22.46 -5.00 -32.15
CA ALA A 570 21.11 -4.61 -32.58
C ALA A 570 19.99 -5.03 -31.61
N LEU A 571 20.19 -6.12 -30.85
CA LEU A 571 19.24 -6.54 -29.81
C LEU A 571 19.42 -5.74 -28.52
N HIS A 572 20.66 -5.51 -28.09
CA HIS A 572 20.91 -4.66 -26.92
C HIS A 572 20.47 -3.21 -27.15
N GLN A 573 20.68 -2.65 -28.34
CA GLN A 573 20.13 -1.34 -28.70
C GLN A 573 18.60 -1.32 -28.60
N LEU A 574 17.91 -2.35 -29.09
CA LEU A 574 16.45 -2.45 -28.98
C LEU A 574 15.98 -2.60 -27.52
N MET A 575 16.77 -3.22 -26.62
CA MET A 575 16.52 -3.19 -25.17
C MET A 575 16.63 -1.76 -24.61
N LEU A 576 17.70 -1.03 -24.97
CA LEU A 576 17.91 0.37 -24.55
C LEU A 576 16.78 1.29 -25.05
N ASP A 577 16.32 1.10 -26.28
CA ASP A 577 15.18 1.82 -26.86
C ASP A 577 13.88 1.57 -26.07
N CYS A 578 13.70 0.35 -25.54
CA CYS A 578 12.58 0.01 -24.65
C CYS A 578 12.71 0.64 -23.25
N TRP A 579 13.93 0.91 -22.79
CA TRP A 579 14.22 1.51 -21.48
C TRP A 579 14.48 3.03 -21.50
N VAL A 580 14.01 3.72 -22.56
CA VAL A 580 14.01 5.18 -22.61
C VAL A 580 13.11 5.75 -21.50
N ARG A 581 13.60 6.78 -20.80
CA ARG A 581 12.91 7.41 -19.66
C ARG A 581 11.55 7.98 -20.07
N ASP A 582 11.50 8.77 -21.15
CA ASP A 582 10.22 9.22 -21.73
C ASP A 582 9.51 8.06 -22.44
N ARG A 583 8.42 7.60 -21.83
CA ARG A 583 7.54 6.55 -22.35
C ARG A 583 7.00 6.81 -23.75
N ASN A 584 6.89 8.06 -24.20
CA ASN A 584 6.37 8.41 -25.52
C ASN A 584 7.41 8.19 -26.63
N LEU A 585 8.70 8.10 -26.28
CA LEU A 585 9.80 7.83 -27.21
C LEU A 585 10.12 6.33 -27.34
N ARG A 586 9.58 5.48 -26.45
CA ARG A 586 9.74 4.02 -26.51
C ARG A 586 9.07 3.45 -27.78
N PRO A 587 9.64 2.42 -28.43
CA PRO A 587 9.06 1.83 -29.64
C PRO A 587 7.75 1.11 -29.32
N LYS A 588 6.71 1.31 -30.14
CA LYS A 588 5.47 0.54 -30.06
C LYS A 588 5.73 -0.93 -30.44
N PHE A 589 4.97 -1.88 -29.90
CA PHE A 589 5.14 -3.31 -30.23
C PHE A 589 5.11 -3.62 -31.73
N ALA A 590 4.32 -2.90 -32.54
CA ALA A 590 4.36 -3.03 -34.00
C ALA A 590 5.72 -2.65 -34.62
N GLN A 591 6.42 -1.65 -34.07
CA GLN A 591 7.78 -1.27 -34.48
C GLN A 591 8.79 -2.33 -34.03
N ILE A 592 8.66 -2.85 -32.80
CA ILE A 592 9.49 -3.94 -32.26
C ILE A 592 9.42 -5.19 -33.14
N VAL A 593 8.21 -5.66 -33.47
CA VAL A 593 8.01 -6.81 -34.39
C VAL A 593 8.66 -6.56 -35.75
N ASN A 594 8.48 -5.36 -36.33
CA ASN A 594 9.09 -4.99 -37.61
C ASN A 594 10.63 -4.97 -37.55
N THR A 595 11.23 -4.55 -36.43
CA THR A 595 12.68 -4.58 -36.23
C THR A 595 13.19 -6.02 -36.14
N LEU A 596 12.55 -6.87 -35.33
CA LEU A 596 12.92 -8.28 -35.19
C LEU A 596 12.74 -9.04 -36.51
N ASP A 597 11.66 -8.80 -37.26
CA ASP A 597 11.47 -9.38 -38.58
C ASP A 597 12.53 -8.94 -39.60
N LYS A 598 13.13 -7.76 -39.46
CA LYS A 598 14.29 -7.35 -40.29
C LYS A 598 15.56 -8.11 -39.88
N LEU A 599 15.81 -8.27 -38.58
CA LEU A 599 16.98 -9.00 -38.05
C LEU A 599 16.93 -10.49 -38.41
N ILE A 600 15.75 -11.12 -38.34
CA ILE A 600 15.55 -12.53 -38.76
C ILE A 600 15.83 -12.69 -40.25
N ARG A 601 15.33 -11.79 -41.10
CA ARG A 601 15.55 -11.82 -42.56
C ARG A 601 17.00 -11.50 -42.95
N ASN A 602 17.75 -10.79 -42.12
CA ASN A 602 19.17 -10.48 -42.34
C ASN A 602 20.02 -11.00 -41.17
N ALA A 603 20.11 -12.33 -41.04
CA ALA A 603 20.87 -12.98 -39.97
C ALA A 603 22.38 -12.60 -39.92
N ALA A 604 22.94 -12.01 -40.97
CA ALA A 604 24.31 -11.47 -40.94
C ALA A 604 24.44 -10.28 -39.97
N SER A 605 23.37 -9.50 -39.77
CA SER A 605 23.34 -8.39 -38.79
C SER A 605 23.43 -8.85 -37.33
N LEU A 606 23.10 -10.12 -37.05
CA LEU A 606 23.19 -10.73 -35.72
C LEU A 606 24.62 -11.20 -35.36
N LYS A 607 25.60 -11.03 -36.25
CA LYS A 607 27.01 -11.42 -35.99
C LYS A 607 27.84 -10.35 -35.27
N VAL A 608 27.34 -9.13 -35.15
CA VAL A 608 28.03 -8.03 -34.46
C VAL A 608 27.62 -8.05 -32.99
N ILE A 609 28.50 -8.59 -32.13
CA ILE A 609 28.30 -8.71 -30.68
C ILE A 609 28.58 -7.37 -30.00
N ALA A 610 27.79 -7.03 -28.97
CA ALA A 610 28.01 -5.85 -28.16
C ALA A 610 29.23 -6.01 -27.24
N ASN A 611 30.11 -5.01 -27.18
CA ASN A 611 31.26 -5.06 -26.28
C ASN A 611 30.81 -4.99 -24.81
N VAL A 612 31.25 -5.96 -24.01
CA VAL A 612 31.22 -5.87 -22.55
C VAL A 612 32.20 -4.79 -22.13
N GLN A 613 31.70 -3.59 -21.79
CA GLN A 613 32.50 -2.67 -20.99
C GLN A 613 32.62 -3.28 -19.60
N SER A 614 33.83 -3.71 -19.25
CA SER A 614 34.17 -4.18 -17.91
C SER A 614 34.19 -3.01 -16.94
N GLY A 615 32.99 -2.49 -16.63
CA GLY A 615 32.74 -1.56 -15.55
C GLY A 615 32.93 -2.26 -14.22
N SER A 616 34.19 -2.50 -13.83
CA SER A 616 34.54 -2.79 -12.46
C SER A 616 34.25 -1.55 -11.61
N VAL A 617 32.98 -1.38 -11.23
CA VAL A 617 32.59 -0.49 -10.15
C VAL A 617 33.11 -1.13 -8.88
N SER A 618 34.38 -0.84 -8.58
CA SER A 618 34.95 -1.09 -7.27
C SER A 618 34.16 -0.21 -6.29
N PHE A 619 33.13 -0.79 -5.66
CA PHE A 619 32.63 -0.28 -4.41
C PHE A 619 33.79 -0.34 -3.41
N ALA A 620 34.47 0.79 -3.25
CA ALA A 620 35.37 0.98 -2.13
C ALA A 620 34.55 0.69 -0.86
N PRO A 621 35.03 -0.15 0.07
CA PRO A 621 34.34 -0.34 1.33
C PRO A 621 34.20 1.04 1.99
N SER A 622 32.97 1.38 2.37
CA SER A 622 32.68 2.60 3.10
C SER A 622 33.61 2.70 4.32
N PRO A 623 34.19 3.88 4.60
CA PRO A 623 35.08 4.01 5.75
C PRO A 623 34.32 3.60 7.01
N SER A 624 34.98 2.77 7.82
CA SER A 624 34.50 2.41 9.16
C SER A 624 34.16 3.68 9.95
N PRO A 625 33.17 3.64 10.87
CA PRO A 625 32.87 4.78 11.71
C PRO A 625 34.14 5.16 12.48
N SER A 626 34.71 6.31 12.16
CA SER A 626 35.81 6.86 12.93
C SER A 626 35.32 7.08 14.35
N THR A 627 36.03 6.52 15.32
CA THR A 627 35.81 6.75 16.75
C THR A 627 35.83 8.25 17.00
N GLY A 628 34.66 8.84 17.23
CA GLY A 628 34.56 10.22 17.67
C GLY A 628 35.21 10.36 19.03
N ASN A 629 36.31 11.11 19.09
CA ASN A 629 36.95 11.44 20.36
C ASN A 629 35.94 12.18 21.26
N LEU A 630 35.76 11.69 22.48
CA LEU A 630 35.16 12.48 23.54
C LEU A 630 36.06 13.70 23.77
N LEU A 631 35.56 14.89 23.44
CA LEU A 631 36.05 16.13 24.02
C LEU A 631 35.28 16.37 25.30
N CYS A 632 35.95 16.18 26.44
CA CYS A 632 35.49 16.72 27.71
C CYS A 632 35.51 18.25 27.63
N LEU A 633 34.46 18.88 28.14
CA LEU A 633 34.48 20.30 28.50
C LEU A 633 34.64 20.39 30.02
N ASP A 634 35.50 21.31 30.45
CA ASP A 634 35.49 21.90 31.80
C ASP A 634 34.25 22.80 31.98
#